data_AF-A0A8S1H454-F1
#
_entry.id   AF-A0A8S1H454-F1
#
_cell.length_a   1.000
_cell.length_b   1.000
_cell.length_c   1.000
_cell.angle_alpha   90.00
_cell.angle_beta   90.00
_cell.angle_gamma   90.00
#
_symmetry.space_group_name_H-M   'P 1'
#
loop_
_entity.id
_entity.type
_entity.pdbx_description
1 polymer ?
#
loop_
_entity_poly.entity_id
_entity_poly.type
_entity_poly.pdbx_seq_one_letter_code
_entity_poly.pdbx_strand_id
1 'polypeptide(L)'
;MTFLKKITKFQGKTVLELCDLEAQISSRISKGGATNAPYWEGLLEHLKVYIARTRLRDLHGKMLRLKLTRIREEQMQQLNSGAGNGPSTSSQDTSVAFPKKEEIVEDDEDEDDTEELSKKVRRKVDVNELEGAELDDEQRELRWRQLTEDQIETVALELYERGRYSPPYNEFDDTMPGIEKPAAEIFVNPNESKMIEMAKKGMDGDEATFAVEEQLETQKHLWSDKYRPRKPTYLNRVQTGFDWNKYNQTHYDMDNPPPKIVQGYKFNIFYPDLLDKTKTPTFTVTPCDDPDFAIVRFKAGPPYEDIAFKIVNREWEVLHKNGYKCQFQNGVFQLCMGKKKEKKVKEPLLAKKEPELVARPNRLGLMKIEPELKSKPQSLLKSFLDYFLRLFFTVNDRGFVLMASVLMIIDAAATYLIIQKVPYTEIDWSTYMQQVECYTKKRIYNYSMITGDTGPIVYPGGHLHLYHLLYRFTNRGKNIKLGQNIFMGFYLVNLLVVMLIYRKSKTIPPIVLPLLCLTGYRIHSIFVLRLFNDPVAMLFFYLALSLFLSEKWLLGSFMYSLAVSVKMNVLLFAPALFFTYLIWLGPARTFLYISVCAIVQLYVGLQFLAHDPISYIKRSFDLGRVFFFQWTVNWRFLPESLFLDPHFHGALLVGHVTFLAIFAWKMWFRSDGGLPLALKFLWNNGIQTHFRRAEVIFAFFTANLIGITFSRSLHYQFYSWYYHQLPYLLFWNWIVKDPKDIPWRSIFWKVLVLLGVEVCWNVYPSTVWSSALLHVLHVIILVYSIHTRLPVADLTKVSELDDLEDFLSSDEEEEDALEEWDDVDYAEERHDYVPPNLDKAMPKKKFGEKFRKDVKRLYGHRLKASAK
;
A
#
# COMPACT_ATOMS: atom_id res chain seq x y z
N MET A 1 1.49 22.28 29.35
CA MET A 1 1.71 22.01 30.79
C MET A 1 0.43 22.00 31.65
N THR A 2 -0.65 22.69 31.27
CA THR A 2 -1.88 22.82 32.08
C THR A 2 -2.73 21.53 32.16
N PHE A 3 -2.62 20.65 31.16
CA PHE A 3 -3.35 19.37 31.10
C PHE A 3 -2.81 18.31 32.10
N LEU A 4 -1.48 18.16 32.17
CA LEU A 4 -0.79 17.26 33.12
C LEU A 4 -1.01 17.63 34.60
N LYS A 5 -1.15 18.93 34.91
CA LYS A 5 -1.50 19.40 36.26
C LYS A 5 -2.95 19.15 36.67
N LYS A 6 -3.87 18.92 35.72
CA LYS A 6 -5.29 18.61 36.02
C LYS A 6 -5.48 17.13 36.37
N ILE A 7 -4.77 16.24 35.68
CA ILE A 7 -4.91 14.77 35.85
C ILE A 7 -4.31 14.27 37.17
N THR A 8 -3.21 14.87 37.62
CA THR A 8 -2.54 14.54 38.88
C THR A 8 -3.42 14.77 40.12
N LYS A 9 -4.47 15.60 40.01
CA LYS A 9 -5.36 15.94 41.13
C LYS A 9 -6.43 14.87 41.44
N PHE A 10 -6.65 13.94 40.51
CA PHE A 10 -7.67 12.87 40.62
C PHE A 10 -7.07 11.48 40.82
N GLN A 11 -5.76 11.33 40.63
CA GLN A 11 -5.07 10.05 40.78
C GLN A 11 -5.11 9.56 42.24
N GLY A 12 -5.47 8.29 42.42
CA GLY A 12 -5.45 7.60 43.71
C GLY A 12 -6.71 7.75 44.58
N LYS A 13 -7.76 8.45 44.11
CA LYS A 13 -9.01 8.64 44.86
C LYS A 13 -10.04 7.55 44.56
N THR A 14 -10.83 7.17 45.56
CA THR A 14 -11.91 6.17 45.42
C THR A 14 -13.12 6.76 44.68
N VAL A 15 -14.02 5.90 44.19
CA VAL A 15 -15.24 6.36 43.49
C VAL A 15 -16.08 7.28 44.39
N LEU A 16 -16.19 6.97 45.68
CA LEU A 16 -16.93 7.77 46.65
C LEU A 16 -16.32 9.17 46.82
N GLU A 17 -15.00 9.25 47.03
CA GLU A 17 -14.27 10.52 47.14
C GLU A 17 -14.39 11.39 45.89
N LEU A 18 -14.44 10.77 44.70
CA LEU A 18 -14.62 11.48 43.44
C LEU A 18 -16.07 12.00 43.27
N CYS A 19 -17.07 11.27 43.75
CA CYS A 19 -18.47 11.74 43.78
C CYS A 19 -18.63 12.91 44.75
N ASP A 20 -17.96 12.87 45.90
CA ASP A 20 -17.97 13.99 46.85
C ASP A 20 -17.30 15.25 46.26
N LEU A 21 -16.21 15.07 45.49
CA LEU A 21 -15.59 16.15 44.73
C LEU A 21 -16.52 16.72 43.66
N GLU A 22 -17.32 15.87 43.01
CA GLU A 22 -18.31 16.28 42.02
C GLU A 22 -19.39 17.15 42.68
N ALA A 23 -19.91 16.73 43.84
CA ALA A 23 -20.88 17.48 44.61
C ALA A 23 -20.33 18.84 45.08
N GLN A 24 -19.08 18.86 45.57
CA GLN A 24 -18.42 20.09 46.01
C GLN A 24 -18.17 21.08 44.85
N ILE A 25 -17.73 20.60 43.69
CA ILE A 25 -17.49 21.44 42.51
C ILE A 25 -18.82 21.96 41.96
N SER A 26 -19.84 21.11 41.88
CA SER A 26 -21.18 21.49 41.41
C SER A 26 -21.83 22.54 42.32
N SER A 27 -21.70 22.40 43.65
CA SER A 27 -22.16 23.40 44.62
C SER A 27 -21.41 24.74 44.50
N ARG A 28 -20.13 24.70 44.14
CA ARG A 28 -19.31 25.90 43.96
C ARG A 28 -19.65 26.66 42.69
N ILE A 29 -20.03 25.95 41.63
CA ILE A 29 -20.54 26.54 40.38
C ILE A 29 -21.92 27.18 40.63
N SER A 30 -22.83 26.48 41.32
CA SER A 30 -24.19 26.98 41.55
C SER A 30 -24.27 28.19 42.49
N LYS A 31 -23.36 28.30 43.46
CA LYS A 31 -23.28 29.45 44.38
C LYS A 31 -22.63 30.70 43.79
N GLY A 32 -22.22 30.69 42.51
CA GLY A 32 -21.61 31.85 41.83
C GLY A 32 -20.24 32.27 42.38
N GLY A 33 -19.64 31.50 43.30
CA GLY A 33 -18.37 31.82 43.97
C GLY A 33 -17.11 31.41 43.19
N ALA A 34 -17.25 31.08 41.90
CA ALA A 34 -16.17 30.62 41.04
C ALA A 34 -15.57 31.79 40.25
N THR A 35 -14.39 32.28 40.66
CA THR A 35 -13.65 33.36 39.98
C THR A 35 -13.34 33.09 38.50
N ASN A 36 -13.38 31.83 38.06
CA ASN A 36 -13.23 31.42 36.66
C ASN A 36 -14.24 30.30 36.34
N ALA A 37 -15.49 30.64 36.03
CA ALA A 37 -16.53 29.66 35.66
C ALA A 37 -16.09 28.65 34.57
N PRO A 38 -15.42 29.05 33.47
CA PRO A 38 -15.01 28.11 32.42
C PRO A 38 -13.98 27.07 32.89
N TYR A 39 -13.18 27.41 33.91
CA TYR A 39 -12.21 26.47 34.49
C TYR A 39 -12.90 25.38 35.31
N TRP A 40 -13.90 25.74 36.11
CA TRP A 40 -14.62 24.80 36.97
C TRP A 40 -15.59 23.91 36.19
N GLU A 41 -16.23 24.45 35.15
CA GLU A 41 -17.05 23.68 34.21
C GLU A 41 -16.20 22.65 33.46
N GLY A 42 -15.06 23.08 32.91
CA GLY A 42 -14.13 22.15 32.26
C GLY A 42 -13.54 21.12 33.24
N LEU A 43 -13.34 21.46 34.51
CA LEU A 43 -12.86 20.52 35.53
C LEU A 43 -13.94 19.47 35.88
N LEU A 44 -15.22 19.88 35.94
CA LEU A 44 -16.35 19.01 36.21
C LEU A 44 -16.56 17.99 35.09
N GLU A 45 -16.44 18.41 33.83
CA GLU A 45 -16.55 17.51 32.66
C GLU A 45 -15.47 16.42 32.70
N HIS A 46 -14.23 16.78 33.03
CA HIS A 46 -13.14 15.82 33.16
C HIS A 46 -13.29 14.90 34.38
N LEU A 47 -13.84 15.41 35.50
CA LEU A 47 -14.09 14.62 36.70
C LEU A 47 -15.14 13.52 36.45
N LYS A 48 -16.22 13.83 35.71
CA LYS A 48 -17.25 12.84 35.32
C LYS A 48 -16.67 11.68 34.51
N VAL A 49 -15.80 12.00 33.53
CA VAL A 49 -15.10 10.98 32.74
C VAL A 49 -14.17 10.14 33.63
N TYR A 50 -13.50 10.76 34.61
CA TYR A 50 -12.62 10.05 35.54
C TYR A 50 -13.41 9.13 36.48
N ILE A 51 -14.56 9.57 37.00
CA ILE A 51 -15.48 8.74 37.81
C ILE A 51 -15.93 7.52 37.02
N ALA A 52 -16.39 7.71 35.77
CA ALA A 52 -16.82 6.61 34.90
C ALA A 52 -15.68 5.61 34.65
N ARG A 53 -14.46 6.10 34.39
CA ARG A 53 -13.28 5.25 34.16
C ARG A 53 -12.83 4.49 35.41
N THR A 54 -12.97 5.07 36.60
CA THR A 54 -12.66 4.38 37.87
C THR A 54 -13.73 3.34 38.21
N ARG A 55 -15.03 3.66 38.05
CA ARG A 55 -16.12 2.69 38.21
C ARG A 55 -15.97 1.48 37.30
N LEU A 56 -15.66 1.71 36.03
CA LEU A 56 -15.45 0.64 35.06
C LEU A 56 -14.26 -0.26 35.44
N ARG A 57 -13.19 0.34 35.98
CA ARG A 57 -12.00 -0.39 36.44
C ARG A 57 -12.29 -1.24 37.67
N ASP A 58 -13.05 -0.72 38.63
CA ASP A 58 -13.44 -1.44 39.84
C ASP A 58 -14.39 -2.60 39.50
N LEU A 59 -15.39 -2.36 38.64
CA LEU A 59 -16.27 -3.42 38.10
C LEU A 59 -15.49 -4.49 37.35
N HIS A 60 -14.54 -4.10 36.49
CA HIS A 60 -13.70 -5.04 35.78
C HIS A 60 -12.83 -5.87 36.73
N GLY A 61 -12.28 -5.24 37.77
CA GLY A 61 -11.54 -5.93 38.84
C GLY A 61 -12.40 -6.93 39.61
N LYS A 62 -13.62 -6.56 40.00
CA LYS A 62 -14.59 -7.45 40.63
C LYS A 62 -14.95 -8.63 39.72
N MET A 63 -15.22 -8.38 38.43
CA MET A 63 -15.54 -9.42 37.46
C MET A 63 -14.37 -10.39 37.21
N LEU A 64 -13.13 -9.88 37.19
CA LEU A 64 -11.92 -10.69 37.09
C LEU A 64 -11.75 -11.61 38.31
N ARG A 65 -11.99 -11.11 39.52
CA ARG A 65 -11.95 -11.90 40.76
C ARG A 65 -13.02 -12.99 40.75
N LEU A 66 -14.27 -12.65 40.43
CA LEU A 66 -15.37 -13.61 40.32
C LEU A 66 -15.06 -14.72 39.30
N LYS A 67 -14.51 -14.36 38.14
CA LYS A 67 -14.12 -15.32 37.11
C LYS A 67 -12.98 -16.23 37.58
N LEU A 68 -12.00 -15.69 38.31
CA LEU A 68 -10.90 -16.46 38.92
C LEU A 68 -11.41 -17.44 39.98
N THR A 69 -12.34 -17.03 40.83
CA THR A 69 -12.95 -17.88 41.87
C THR A 69 -13.74 -19.01 41.23
N ARG A 70 -14.59 -18.70 40.23
CA ARG A 70 -15.36 -19.71 39.48
C ARG A 70 -14.46 -20.74 38.80
N ILE A 71 -13.36 -20.31 38.18
CA ILE A 71 -12.39 -21.21 37.57
C ILE A 71 -11.71 -22.10 38.62
N ARG A 72 -11.38 -21.57 39.81
CA ARG A 72 -10.80 -22.35 40.91
C ARG A 72 -11.79 -23.38 41.45
N GLU A 73 -13.05 -23.03 41.62
CA GLU A 73 -14.11 -23.94 42.04
C GLU A 73 -14.34 -25.07 41.02
N GLU A 74 -14.42 -24.73 39.73
CA GLU A 74 -14.53 -25.71 38.64
C GLU A 74 -13.31 -26.65 38.58
N GLN A 75 -12.11 -26.15 38.87
CA GLN A 75 -10.89 -26.97 38.98
C GLN A 75 -10.93 -27.88 40.21
N MET A 76 -11.42 -27.38 41.36
CA MET A 76 -11.54 -28.16 42.60
C MET A 76 -12.60 -29.27 42.46
N GLN A 77 -13.69 -28.99 41.73
CA GLN A 77 -14.71 -29.99 41.38
C GLN A 77 -14.19 -31.03 40.36
N GLN A 78 -13.40 -30.62 39.38
CA GLN A 78 -12.76 -31.53 38.40
C GLN A 78 -11.72 -32.45 39.06
N LEU A 79 -10.98 -31.95 40.07
CA LEU A 79 -10.06 -32.77 40.85
C LEU A 79 -10.79 -33.77 41.75
N ASN A 80 -11.92 -33.39 42.35
CA ASN A 80 -12.75 -34.30 43.15
C ASN A 80 -13.51 -35.35 42.33
N SER A 81 -13.80 -35.08 41.05
CA SER A 81 -14.51 -36.02 40.15
C SER A 81 -13.59 -36.97 39.37
N GLY A 82 -12.26 -36.78 39.44
CA GLY A 82 -11.26 -37.64 38.80
C GLY A 82 -10.79 -38.86 39.63
N ALA A 83 -11.27 -39.03 40.88
CA ALA A 83 -10.83 -40.08 41.80
C ALA A 83 -11.70 -41.35 41.79
N GLY A 84 -12.42 -41.64 40.71
CA GLY A 84 -13.30 -42.82 40.63
C GLY A 84 -13.27 -43.49 39.26
N ASN A 85 -12.23 -44.31 38.99
CA ASN A 85 -12.32 -45.59 38.27
C ASN A 85 -10.93 -46.17 37.92
N GLY A 86 -10.54 -47.26 38.59
CA GLY A 86 -9.41 -48.13 38.22
C GLY A 86 -8.91 -48.98 39.41
N PRO A 87 -8.72 -50.31 39.28
CA PRO A 87 -8.87 -51.26 40.39
C PRO A 87 -7.65 -51.41 41.30
N SER A 88 -7.97 -51.88 42.51
CA SER A 88 -7.10 -52.23 43.64
C SER A 88 -6.10 -53.36 43.37
N THR A 89 -4.82 -53.13 43.75
CA THR A 89 -3.94 -54.17 44.33
C THR A 89 -2.90 -53.57 45.30
N SER A 90 -3.13 -53.83 46.60
CA SER A 90 -2.22 -54.01 47.75
C SER A 90 -0.94 -53.15 47.96
N SER A 91 -1.04 -52.25 48.95
CA SER A 91 -0.17 -52.02 50.15
C SER A 91 1.37 -51.94 50.05
N GLN A 92 1.94 -50.78 50.43
CA GLN A 92 2.59 -50.56 51.75
C GLN A 92 3.00 -49.08 51.98
N ASP A 93 2.79 -48.66 53.23
CA ASP A 93 3.12 -47.43 53.98
C ASP A 93 4.19 -46.46 53.47
N THR A 94 3.91 -45.15 53.56
CA THR A 94 4.57 -44.23 54.51
C THR A 94 3.75 -42.94 54.65
N SER A 95 3.31 -42.64 55.87
CA SER A 95 2.63 -41.42 56.28
C SER A 95 3.57 -40.20 56.28
N VAL A 96 3.17 -39.11 55.61
CA VAL A 96 3.62 -37.75 55.96
C VAL A 96 2.43 -36.81 55.87
N ALA A 97 1.91 -36.43 57.03
CA ALA A 97 0.93 -35.36 57.21
C ALA A 97 1.66 -34.01 57.27
N PHE A 98 1.15 -32.96 56.60
CA PHE A 98 1.41 -31.53 56.87
C PHE A 98 0.49 -30.66 55.96
N PRO A 99 0.24 -29.37 56.26
CA PRO A 99 -0.31 -28.78 57.48
C PRO A 99 -1.56 -27.89 57.21
N LYS A 100 -2.10 -27.34 58.30
CA LYS A 100 -3.22 -26.39 58.42
C LYS A 100 -3.10 -25.13 57.55
N LYS A 101 -4.30 -24.58 57.23
CA LYS A 101 -4.61 -23.19 56.85
C LYS A 101 -3.57 -22.19 57.38
N GLU A 102 -2.90 -21.49 56.47
CA GLU A 102 -2.38 -20.15 56.74
C GLU A 102 -3.45 -19.15 56.27
N GLU A 103 -3.90 -18.34 57.22
CA GLU A 103 -4.79 -17.20 57.03
C GLU A 103 -4.15 -16.20 56.07
N ILE A 104 -4.84 -15.93 54.97
CA ILE A 104 -4.73 -14.63 54.32
C ILE A 104 -5.81 -13.81 55.01
N VAL A 105 -5.40 -12.71 55.65
CA VAL A 105 -6.29 -11.73 56.28
C VAL A 105 -7.27 -11.24 55.21
N GLU A 106 -8.51 -11.72 55.31
CA GLU A 106 -9.68 -11.13 54.66
C GLU A 106 -10.04 -9.89 55.47
N ASP A 107 -10.17 -8.74 54.79
CA ASP A 107 -10.95 -7.64 55.34
C ASP A 107 -12.41 -8.15 55.39
N ASP A 108 -12.93 -8.35 56.60
CA ASP A 108 -14.22 -8.95 56.97
C ASP A 108 -15.48 -8.21 56.42
N GLU A 109 -15.37 -7.32 55.44
CA GLU A 109 -16.50 -6.54 54.89
C GLU A 109 -17.07 -7.07 53.55
N ASP A 110 -16.38 -7.96 52.83
CA ASP A 110 -16.75 -8.33 51.45
C ASP A 110 -17.41 -9.75 51.29
N GLU A 111 -17.48 -10.57 52.33
CA GLU A 111 -18.07 -11.92 52.22
C GLU A 111 -19.62 -11.91 52.14
N ASP A 112 -20.28 -10.95 52.80
CA ASP A 112 -21.76 -10.88 52.87
C ASP A 112 -22.38 -10.41 51.52
N ASP A 113 -21.70 -9.50 50.82
CA ASP A 113 -22.14 -8.96 49.51
C ASP A 113 -22.14 -10.02 48.40
N THR A 114 -21.28 -11.03 48.51
CA THR A 114 -21.07 -12.04 47.46
C THR A 114 -22.16 -13.11 47.49
N GLU A 115 -22.67 -13.45 48.68
CA GLU A 115 -23.75 -14.44 48.84
C GLU A 115 -25.13 -13.84 48.52
N GLU A 116 -25.36 -12.55 48.83
CA GLU A 116 -26.61 -11.84 48.52
C GLU A 116 -26.80 -11.61 47.01
N LEU A 117 -25.71 -11.31 46.28
CA LEU A 117 -25.74 -11.13 44.82
C LEU A 117 -26.05 -12.45 44.08
N SER A 118 -25.59 -13.58 44.61
CA SER A 118 -25.88 -14.92 44.06
C SER A 118 -27.39 -15.27 44.10
N LYS A 119 -28.12 -14.73 45.08
CA LYS A 119 -29.57 -14.92 45.22
C LYS A 119 -30.38 -13.98 44.31
N LYS A 120 -29.88 -12.77 44.00
CA LYS A 120 -30.55 -11.83 43.07
C LYS A 120 -30.56 -12.29 41.60
N VAL A 121 -29.57 -13.06 41.17
CA VAL A 121 -29.44 -13.63 39.80
C VAL A 121 -30.59 -14.61 39.43
N ARG A 122 -31.46 -15.01 40.38
CA ARG A 122 -32.55 -15.97 40.11
C ARG A 122 -33.86 -15.38 39.59
N ARG A 123 -34.04 -14.05 39.50
CA ARG A 123 -35.25 -13.46 38.88
C ARG A 123 -35.02 -13.18 37.39
N LYS A 124 -35.36 -14.16 36.55
CA LYS A 124 -35.31 -14.03 35.08
C LYS A 124 -36.28 -12.95 34.58
N VAL A 125 -35.75 -11.94 33.89
CA VAL A 125 -36.49 -11.14 32.90
C VAL A 125 -36.20 -11.78 31.55
N ASP A 126 -37.21 -12.17 30.78
CA ASP A 126 -37.01 -12.87 29.52
C ASP A 126 -36.59 -11.89 28.41
N VAL A 127 -35.33 -12.01 27.95
CA VAL A 127 -34.73 -11.16 26.91
C VAL A 127 -35.51 -11.22 25.59
N ASN A 128 -36.22 -12.33 25.32
CA ASN A 128 -37.03 -12.47 24.11
C ASN A 128 -38.29 -11.58 24.13
N GLU A 129 -38.75 -11.20 25.31
CA GLU A 129 -39.91 -10.32 25.51
C GLU A 129 -39.50 -8.83 25.37
N LEU A 130 -38.22 -8.51 25.57
CA LEU A 130 -37.63 -7.18 25.38
C LEU A 130 -37.23 -6.90 23.91
N GLU A 131 -36.82 -7.93 23.16
CA GLU A 131 -36.39 -7.85 21.75
C GLU A 131 -37.33 -8.56 20.75
N GLY A 132 -38.62 -8.70 21.10
CA GLY A 132 -39.60 -9.35 20.23
C GLY A 132 -39.63 -8.74 18.83
N ALA A 133 -39.57 -9.57 17.80
CA ALA A 133 -39.49 -9.15 16.39
C ALA A 133 -40.74 -8.37 15.90
N GLU A 134 -41.82 -8.38 16.68
CA GLU A 134 -43.08 -7.68 16.40
C GLU A 134 -43.15 -6.26 17.02
N LEU A 135 -42.18 -5.86 17.83
CA LEU A 135 -42.16 -4.57 18.53
C LEU A 135 -41.53 -3.47 17.66
N ASP A 136 -42.12 -2.27 17.65
CA ASP A 136 -41.51 -1.08 17.04
C ASP A 136 -40.37 -0.50 17.91
N ASP A 137 -39.56 0.39 17.33
CA ASP A 137 -38.36 0.92 18.01
C ASP A 137 -38.70 1.78 19.25
N GLU A 138 -39.86 2.45 19.25
CA GLU A 138 -40.34 3.28 20.37
C GLU A 138 -40.77 2.42 21.57
N GLN A 139 -41.44 1.29 21.30
CA GLN A 139 -41.87 0.31 22.30
C GLN A 139 -40.70 -0.42 22.94
N ARG A 140 -39.64 -0.71 22.18
CA ARG A 140 -38.40 -1.28 22.73
C ARG A 140 -37.76 -0.30 23.70
N GLU A 141 -37.57 0.96 23.29
CA GLU A 141 -36.94 1.98 24.13
C GLU A 141 -37.72 2.23 25.45
N LEU A 142 -39.05 2.21 25.39
CA LEU A 142 -39.91 2.37 26.58
C LEU A 142 -39.72 1.23 27.58
N ARG A 143 -39.60 -0.01 27.10
CA ARG A 143 -39.38 -1.19 27.95
C ARG A 143 -38.00 -1.19 28.60
N TRP A 144 -36.97 -0.77 27.86
CA TRP A 144 -35.62 -0.60 28.41
C TRP A 144 -35.56 0.46 29.52
N ARG A 145 -36.35 1.54 29.40
CA ARG A 145 -36.45 2.59 30.44
C ARG A 145 -37.18 2.15 31.71
N GLN A 146 -38.01 1.11 31.65
CA GLN A 146 -38.78 0.61 32.79
C GLN A 146 -38.01 -0.43 33.63
N LEU A 147 -36.83 -0.86 33.16
CA LEU A 147 -35.98 -1.79 33.90
C LEU A 147 -35.26 -1.07 35.05
N THR A 148 -35.19 -1.75 36.18
CA THR A 148 -34.36 -1.31 37.33
C THR A 148 -32.88 -1.63 37.09
N GLU A 149 -31.97 -0.95 37.79
CA GLU A 149 -30.51 -1.06 37.59
C GLU A 149 -30.02 -2.52 37.72
N ASP A 150 -30.52 -3.25 38.72
CA ASP A 150 -30.25 -4.70 38.92
C ASP A 150 -30.78 -5.59 37.76
N GLN A 151 -31.89 -5.20 37.12
CA GLN A 151 -32.46 -5.94 35.99
C GLN A 151 -31.69 -5.68 34.69
N ILE A 152 -31.20 -4.46 34.50
CA ILE A 152 -30.35 -4.10 33.36
C ILE A 152 -29.06 -4.92 33.38
N GLU A 153 -28.45 -5.08 34.57
CA GLU A 153 -27.24 -5.88 34.74
C GLU A 153 -27.47 -7.36 34.37
N THR A 154 -28.60 -7.91 34.79
CA THR A 154 -28.98 -9.31 34.50
C THR A 154 -29.24 -9.53 33.00
N VAL A 155 -29.97 -8.62 32.35
CA VAL A 155 -30.26 -8.69 30.90
C VAL A 155 -28.99 -8.48 30.07
N ALA A 156 -28.10 -7.59 30.49
CA ALA A 156 -26.82 -7.36 29.83
C ALA A 156 -25.90 -8.59 29.91
N LEU A 157 -25.88 -9.29 31.05
CA LEU A 157 -25.16 -10.56 31.22
C LEU A 157 -25.73 -11.65 30.31
N GLU A 158 -27.05 -11.76 30.22
CA GLU A 158 -27.68 -12.77 29.35
C GLU A 158 -27.49 -12.46 27.85
N LEU A 159 -27.54 -11.19 27.43
CA LEU A 159 -27.19 -10.76 26.07
C LEU A 159 -25.70 -10.98 25.75
N TYR A 160 -24.83 -10.82 26.75
CA TYR A 160 -23.39 -11.09 26.65
C TYR A 160 -23.14 -12.59 26.47
N GLU A 161 -23.81 -13.45 27.23
CA GLU A 161 -23.75 -14.91 27.08
C GLU A 161 -24.35 -15.40 25.74
N ARG A 162 -25.40 -14.73 25.22
CA ARG A 162 -26.00 -14.98 23.90
C ARG A 162 -25.13 -14.50 22.72
N GLY A 163 -23.98 -13.86 22.98
CA GLY A 163 -22.90 -13.69 22.01
C GLY A 163 -23.11 -12.59 20.95
N ARG A 164 -23.86 -11.51 21.25
CA ARG A 164 -24.04 -10.37 20.32
C ARG A 164 -23.55 -9.01 20.81
N TYR A 165 -22.76 -8.95 21.88
CA TYR A 165 -22.15 -7.68 22.35
C TYR A 165 -20.62 -7.65 22.28
N SER A 166 -19.97 -8.72 21.83
CA SER A 166 -18.54 -8.71 21.55
C SER A 166 -18.33 -8.78 20.03
N PRO A 167 -17.68 -7.79 19.39
CA PRO A 167 -17.26 -7.93 18.01
C PRO A 167 -16.42 -9.21 17.87
N PRO A 168 -16.58 -10.01 16.80
CA PRO A 168 -15.67 -11.12 16.56
C PRO A 168 -14.28 -10.55 16.27
N TYR A 169 -13.39 -10.68 17.24
CA TYR A 169 -11.97 -10.37 17.09
C TYR A 169 -11.33 -11.46 16.24
N ASN A 170 -11.06 -11.15 14.97
CA ASN A 170 -10.49 -12.12 14.03
C ASN A 170 -8.94 -12.11 14.04
N GLU A 171 -8.30 -11.11 14.64
CA GLU A 171 -6.84 -11.00 14.72
C GLU A 171 -6.34 -10.57 16.11
N PHE A 172 -5.07 -10.91 16.40
CA PHE A 172 -4.40 -10.73 17.69
C PHE A 172 -4.22 -9.25 18.12
N ASP A 173 -4.43 -8.31 17.20
CA ASP A 173 -4.13 -6.87 17.35
C ASP A 173 -5.37 -5.96 17.47
N ASP A 174 -6.58 -6.50 17.40
CA ASP A 174 -7.80 -5.69 17.54
C ASP A 174 -8.08 -5.43 19.03
N THR A 175 -7.77 -4.21 19.51
CA THR A 175 -8.23 -3.69 20.81
C THR A 175 -9.30 -2.62 20.62
N MET A 176 -10.19 -2.47 21.61
CA MET A 176 -11.28 -1.50 21.57
C MET A 176 -10.77 -0.07 21.32
N PRO A 177 -11.46 0.75 20.50
CA PRO A 177 -11.15 2.16 20.35
C PRO A 177 -11.28 2.87 21.71
N GLY A 178 -10.19 3.44 22.23
CA GLY A 178 -10.16 4.15 23.53
C GLY A 178 -9.15 3.61 24.54
N ILE A 179 -8.47 2.50 24.24
CA ILE A 179 -7.28 2.07 24.97
C ILE A 179 -6.06 2.65 24.25
N GLU A 180 -5.43 3.67 24.82
CA GLU A 180 -4.07 4.03 24.42
C GLU A 180 -3.17 2.82 24.68
N LYS A 181 -2.45 2.36 23.65
CA LYS A 181 -1.32 1.44 23.84
C LYS A 181 -0.43 2.08 24.93
N PRO A 182 -0.15 1.43 26.07
CA PRO A 182 1.15 1.69 26.68
C PRO A 182 2.15 1.37 25.57
N ALA A 183 2.93 2.36 25.16
CA ALA A 183 4.05 2.16 24.24
C ALA A 183 4.76 0.87 24.65
N ALA A 184 5.06 -0.02 23.71
CA ALA A 184 5.53 -1.40 23.89
C ALA A 184 6.54 -1.62 25.03
N GLU A 185 6.07 -1.49 26.26
CA GLU A 185 6.54 -2.17 27.43
C GLU A 185 5.64 -3.38 27.43
N ILE A 186 6.16 -4.44 26.81
CA ILE A 186 5.84 -5.81 27.21
C ILE A 186 5.61 -5.72 28.73
N PHE A 187 4.44 -6.15 29.21
CA PHE A 187 4.28 -6.43 30.63
C PHE A 187 5.20 -7.63 30.91
N VAL A 188 6.51 -7.38 30.91
CA VAL A 188 7.52 -8.38 31.18
C VAL A 188 7.26 -8.65 32.63
N ASN A 189 6.77 -9.85 32.90
CA ASN A 189 6.64 -10.31 34.26
C ASN A 189 8.00 -10.03 34.92
N PRO A 190 8.11 -9.32 36.06
CA PRO A 190 9.40 -8.97 36.65
C PRO A 190 10.33 -10.18 36.82
N ASN A 191 9.76 -11.38 36.93
CA ASN A 191 10.46 -12.66 36.94
C ASN A 191 11.12 -13.01 35.60
N GLU A 192 10.48 -12.72 34.47
CA GLU A 192 10.98 -12.97 33.12
C GLU A 192 12.18 -12.07 32.78
N SER A 193 12.14 -10.77 33.13
CA SER A 193 13.29 -9.87 32.98
C SER A 193 14.51 -10.37 33.77
N LYS A 194 14.30 -10.80 35.02
CA LYS A 194 15.35 -11.36 35.88
C LYS A 194 15.94 -12.66 35.33
N MET A 195 15.10 -13.53 34.77
CA MET A 195 15.56 -14.78 34.14
C MET A 195 16.41 -14.52 32.89
N ILE A 196 16.01 -13.55 32.04
CA ILE A 196 16.78 -13.15 30.86
C ILE A 196 18.11 -12.52 31.26
N GLU A 197 18.12 -11.66 32.28
CA GLU A 197 19.35 -11.02 32.77
C GLU A 197 20.33 -12.04 33.36
N MET A 198 19.82 -13.00 34.15
CA MET A 198 20.63 -14.11 34.67
C MET A 198 21.17 -14.99 33.54
N ALA A 199 20.36 -15.25 32.51
CA ALA A 199 20.78 -16.00 31.33
C ALA A 199 21.76 -15.23 30.44
N LYS A 200 21.93 -13.90 30.59
CA LYS A 200 22.95 -13.10 29.89
C LYS A 200 24.30 -13.06 30.62
N LYS A 201 24.33 -13.29 31.94
CA LYS A 201 25.58 -13.34 32.74
C LYS A 201 26.39 -14.59 32.36
N GLY A 202 27.41 -14.40 31.51
CA GLY A 202 28.31 -15.47 31.04
C GLY A 202 28.35 -15.63 29.52
N MET A 203 28.31 -14.53 28.77
CA MET A 203 28.44 -14.53 27.31
C MET A 203 29.93 -14.29 26.95
N ASP A 204 30.59 -15.32 26.43
CA ASP A 204 31.95 -15.21 25.87
C ASP A 204 31.91 -14.74 24.41
N GLY A 205 33.01 -14.17 23.92
CA GLY A 205 33.09 -13.53 22.59
C GLY A 205 32.85 -14.44 21.37
N ASP A 206 32.87 -15.76 21.54
CA ASP A 206 32.61 -16.74 20.46
C ASP A 206 31.18 -17.31 20.45
N GLU A 207 30.29 -16.82 21.34
CA GLU A 207 28.87 -17.19 21.38
C GLU A 207 28.00 -16.10 20.73
N ALA A 208 27.23 -16.46 19.69
CA ALA A 208 26.28 -15.56 19.04
C ALA A 208 24.83 -15.91 19.45
N THR A 209 23.98 -14.89 19.64
CA THR A 209 22.53 -15.11 19.86
C THR A 209 21.85 -15.41 18.53
N PHE A 210 20.94 -16.39 18.48
CA PHE A 210 20.15 -16.67 17.28
C PHE A 210 18.66 -16.84 17.62
N ALA A 211 17.78 -16.47 16.69
CA ALA A 211 16.33 -16.43 16.91
C ALA A 211 15.50 -16.88 15.69
N VAL A 212 16.09 -17.68 14.79
CA VAL A 212 15.39 -18.19 13.59
C VAL A 212 14.47 -19.34 13.99
N GLU A 213 13.19 -19.03 14.23
CA GLU A 213 12.12 -20.01 14.45
C GLU A 213 11.69 -20.66 13.12
N GLU A 214 11.39 -21.95 13.15
CA GLU A 214 10.73 -22.67 12.05
C GLU A 214 9.22 -22.58 12.20
N GLN A 215 8.49 -22.30 11.11
CA GLN A 215 7.03 -22.22 11.13
C GLN A 215 6.42 -23.62 11.30
N LEU A 216 5.86 -23.90 12.48
CA LEU A 216 5.07 -25.11 12.72
C LEU A 216 3.65 -24.94 12.17
N GLU A 217 3.03 -26.03 11.72
CA GLU A 217 1.61 -26.07 11.36
C GLU A 217 0.73 -25.63 12.54
N THR A 218 -0.37 -24.92 12.24
CA THR A 218 -1.30 -24.35 13.24
C THR A 218 -1.79 -25.41 14.22
N GLN A 219 -1.35 -25.31 15.48
CA GLN A 219 -1.67 -26.28 16.52
C GLN A 219 -3.05 -25.99 17.14
N LYS A 220 -4.04 -26.82 16.85
CA LYS A 220 -5.33 -26.78 17.55
C LYS A 220 -5.23 -27.54 18.86
N HIS A 221 -5.10 -26.82 19.97
CA HIS A 221 -5.04 -27.41 21.30
C HIS A 221 -6.44 -27.47 21.93
N LEU A 222 -6.85 -28.63 22.45
CA LEU A 222 -8.14 -28.82 23.14
C LEU A 222 -8.32 -27.89 24.36
N TRP A 223 -7.23 -27.37 24.91
CA TRP A 223 -7.22 -26.45 26.04
C TRP A 223 -7.26 -24.97 25.62
N SER A 224 -7.18 -24.65 24.32
CA SER A 224 -7.15 -23.27 23.81
C SER A 224 -8.43 -22.49 24.09
N ASP A 225 -9.56 -23.19 24.26
CA ASP A 225 -10.84 -22.60 24.69
C ASP A 225 -10.84 -22.21 26.18
N LYS A 226 -9.97 -22.83 26.99
CA LYS A 226 -9.87 -22.61 28.45
C LYS A 226 -8.73 -21.65 28.83
N TYR A 227 -7.64 -21.64 28.08
CA TYR A 227 -6.47 -20.77 28.34
C TYR A 227 -6.02 -20.08 27.05
N ARG A 228 -5.66 -18.80 27.13
CA ARG A 228 -5.11 -18.06 25.98
C ARG A 228 -3.74 -18.64 25.60
N PRO A 229 -3.58 -19.24 24.40
CA PRO A 229 -2.30 -19.80 23.97
C PRO A 229 -1.25 -18.70 23.82
N ARG A 230 -0.01 -18.99 24.20
CA ARG A 230 1.14 -18.08 24.04
C ARG A 230 2.42 -18.84 23.69
N LYS A 231 3.33 -18.19 22.98
CA LYS A 231 4.69 -18.71 22.77
C LYS A 231 5.57 -18.44 23.99
N PRO A 232 6.47 -19.36 24.38
CA PRO A 232 7.47 -19.11 25.41
C PRO A 232 8.54 -18.16 24.90
N THR A 233 9.11 -17.37 25.81
CA THR A 233 10.30 -16.57 25.50
C THR A 233 11.55 -17.43 25.59
N TYR A 234 12.61 -17.07 24.86
CA TYR A 234 13.83 -17.85 24.82
C TYR A 234 15.08 -16.97 24.59
N LEU A 235 16.23 -17.49 24.98
CA LEU A 235 17.55 -16.93 24.71
C LEU A 235 18.47 -18.06 24.23
N ASN A 236 18.54 -18.22 22.91
CA ASN A 236 19.33 -19.27 22.28
C ASN A 236 20.70 -18.74 21.85
N ARG A 237 21.74 -19.54 22.06
CA ARG A 237 23.12 -19.24 21.68
C ARG A 237 23.68 -20.33 20.77
N VAL A 238 24.41 -19.92 19.75
CA VAL A 238 25.16 -20.82 18.88
C VAL A 238 26.65 -20.64 19.14
N GLN A 239 27.36 -21.76 19.38
CA GLN A 239 28.80 -21.79 19.52
C GLN A 239 29.41 -22.06 18.16
N THR A 240 30.22 -21.12 17.67
CA THR A 240 30.94 -21.25 16.40
C THR A 240 32.43 -21.30 16.66
N GLY A 241 33.16 -22.12 15.90
CA GLY A 241 34.59 -22.26 16.07
C GLY A 241 35.27 -22.88 14.87
N PHE A 242 36.60 -22.83 14.87
CA PHE A 242 37.43 -23.36 13.81
C PHE A 242 37.61 -24.88 13.95
N ASP A 243 37.55 -25.61 12.85
CA ASP A 243 37.79 -27.06 12.83
C ASP A 243 39.12 -27.34 12.11
N TRP A 244 40.18 -27.54 12.87
CA TRP A 244 41.52 -27.80 12.34
C TRP A 244 41.70 -29.27 11.93
N ASN A 245 40.97 -29.69 10.90
CA ASN A 245 41.17 -31.01 10.29
C ASN A 245 42.44 -31.03 9.41
N LYS A 246 42.89 -32.22 8.98
CA LYS A 246 44.13 -32.37 8.20
C LYS A 246 44.14 -31.55 6.90
N TYR A 247 42.96 -31.33 6.29
CA TYR A 247 42.81 -30.48 5.10
C TYR A 247 42.94 -28.99 5.44
N ASN A 248 42.25 -28.52 6.49
CA ASN A 248 42.29 -27.13 6.92
C ASN A 248 43.68 -26.73 7.42
N GLN A 249 44.41 -27.64 8.07
CA GLN A 249 45.81 -27.43 8.45
C GLN A 249 46.76 -27.24 7.26
N THR A 250 46.39 -27.67 6.05
CA THR A 250 47.21 -27.51 4.84
C THR A 250 46.88 -26.26 4.03
N HIS A 251 45.77 -25.59 4.31
CA HIS A 251 45.26 -24.47 3.49
C HIS A 251 45.03 -23.18 4.29
N TYR A 252 44.97 -23.29 5.61
CA TYR A 252 44.75 -22.17 6.52
C TYR A 252 45.83 -22.19 7.61
N ASP A 253 46.15 -21.01 8.12
CA ASP A 253 47.14 -20.79 9.17
C ASP A 253 46.53 -19.87 10.25
N MET A 254 47.31 -19.53 11.28
CA MET A 254 46.79 -18.74 12.40
C MET A 254 46.37 -17.32 11.99
N ASP A 255 47.00 -16.77 10.96
CA ASP A 255 46.75 -15.42 10.45
C ASP A 255 45.58 -15.38 9.45
N ASN A 256 45.30 -16.50 8.76
CA ASN A 256 44.13 -16.70 7.91
C ASN A 256 43.39 -17.99 8.31
N PRO A 257 42.61 -17.96 9.41
CA PRO A 257 41.95 -19.15 9.93
C PRO A 257 40.83 -19.64 9.01
N PRO A 258 40.50 -20.95 9.06
CA PRO A 258 39.43 -21.52 8.25
C PRO A 258 38.07 -20.88 8.59
N PRO A 259 37.04 -21.03 7.74
CA PRO A 259 35.69 -20.57 8.08
C PRO A 259 35.19 -21.19 9.39
N LYS A 260 34.59 -20.39 10.27
CA LYS A 260 33.99 -20.88 11.52
C LYS A 260 32.80 -21.79 11.20
N ILE A 261 32.78 -22.97 11.80
CA ILE A 261 31.67 -23.92 11.72
C ILE A 261 30.89 -23.96 13.04
N VAL A 262 29.63 -24.39 13.00
CA VAL A 262 28.84 -24.60 14.22
C VAL A 262 29.39 -25.79 15.00
N GLN A 263 29.78 -25.54 16.25
CA GLN A 263 30.31 -26.53 17.17
C GLN A 263 29.30 -26.94 18.25
N GLY A 264 28.25 -26.16 18.49
CA GLY A 264 27.23 -26.50 19.47
C GLY A 264 26.10 -25.48 19.57
N TYR A 265 25.04 -25.87 20.27
CA TYR A 265 23.87 -25.05 20.55
C TYR A 265 23.57 -25.03 22.05
N LYS A 266 23.12 -23.87 22.55
CA LYS A 266 22.59 -23.70 23.91
C LYS A 266 21.22 -23.04 23.82
N PHE A 267 20.16 -23.75 24.19
CA PHE A 267 18.80 -23.26 24.25
C PHE A 267 18.45 -22.96 25.71
N ASN A 268 17.93 -21.76 25.98
CA ASN A 268 17.32 -21.42 27.26
C ASN A 268 15.91 -20.93 26.97
N ILE A 269 14.90 -21.73 27.30
CA ILE A 269 13.50 -21.44 27.02
C ILE A 269 12.78 -21.23 28.35
N PHE A 270 12.01 -20.14 28.44
CA PHE A 270 11.36 -19.68 29.65
C PHE A 270 9.87 -20.03 29.65
N TYR A 271 9.45 -20.73 30.70
CA TYR A 271 8.10 -21.18 30.99
C TYR A 271 7.66 -20.76 32.40
N PRO A 272 7.60 -19.45 32.72
CA PRO A 272 7.27 -18.95 34.07
C PRO A 272 5.87 -19.34 34.54
N ASP A 273 4.93 -19.42 33.60
CA ASP A 273 3.49 -19.61 33.85
C ASP A 273 2.99 -21.02 33.48
N LEU A 274 3.87 -22.02 33.54
CA LEU A 274 3.49 -23.41 33.25
C LEU A 274 2.47 -23.89 34.30
N LEU A 275 1.29 -24.31 33.85
CA LEU A 275 0.17 -24.65 34.75
C LEU A 275 0.48 -25.88 35.59
N ASP A 276 1.07 -26.90 34.97
CA ASP A 276 1.50 -28.12 35.64
C ASP A 276 3.03 -28.15 35.74
N LYS A 277 3.57 -27.64 36.86
CA LYS A 277 5.01 -27.63 37.12
C LYS A 277 5.60 -29.03 37.36
N THR A 278 4.76 -30.06 37.52
CA THR A 278 5.22 -31.44 37.71
C THR A 278 5.62 -32.10 36.39
N LYS A 279 5.08 -31.63 35.25
CA LYS A 279 5.43 -32.10 33.91
C LYS A 279 6.55 -31.25 33.32
N THR A 280 7.66 -31.89 32.97
CA THR A 280 8.82 -31.21 32.40
C THR A 280 8.68 -31.04 30.88
N PRO A 281 9.11 -29.91 30.31
CA PRO A 281 9.17 -29.75 28.86
C PRO A 281 10.10 -30.80 28.21
N THR A 282 9.73 -31.26 27.02
CA THR A 282 10.45 -32.27 26.23
C THR A 282 10.86 -31.71 24.87
N PHE A 283 11.84 -32.33 24.21
CA PHE A 283 12.25 -31.92 22.87
C PHE A 283 12.40 -33.13 21.94
N THR A 284 12.19 -32.91 20.64
CA THR A 284 12.35 -33.92 19.58
C THR A 284 13.14 -33.34 18.41
N VAL A 285 14.04 -34.12 17.82
CA VAL A 285 14.82 -33.71 16.64
C VAL A 285 14.35 -34.52 15.43
N THR A 286 13.88 -33.83 14.38
CA THR A 286 13.41 -34.45 13.12
C THR A 286 14.23 -33.94 11.94
N PRO A 287 14.60 -34.79 10.97
CA PRO A 287 15.29 -34.34 9.76
C PRO A 287 14.42 -33.35 8.96
N CYS A 288 15.06 -32.38 8.29
CA CYS A 288 14.41 -31.41 7.40
C CYS A 288 14.47 -31.88 5.93
N ASP A 289 13.83 -31.16 5.02
CA ASP A 289 13.92 -31.40 3.57
C ASP A 289 15.37 -31.31 3.05
N ASP A 290 16.19 -30.53 3.73
CA ASP A 290 17.61 -30.32 3.43
C ASP A 290 18.46 -31.26 4.30
N PRO A 291 19.23 -32.21 3.73
CA PRO A 291 19.92 -33.26 4.49
C PRO A 291 20.95 -32.73 5.50
N ASP A 292 21.46 -31.52 5.27
CA ASP A 292 22.43 -30.85 6.13
C ASP A 292 21.81 -30.22 7.39
N PHE A 293 20.47 -30.18 7.50
CA PHE A 293 19.74 -29.54 8.60
C PHE A 293 18.67 -30.44 9.24
N ALA A 294 18.40 -30.20 10.52
CA ALA A 294 17.37 -30.87 11.30
C ALA A 294 16.58 -29.84 12.12
N ILE A 295 15.35 -30.17 12.50
CA ILE A 295 14.45 -29.31 13.26
C ILE A 295 14.36 -29.84 14.69
N VAL A 296 14.67 -29.01 15.68
CA VAL A 296 14.46 -29.30 17.11
C VAL A 296 13.16 -28.65 17.55
N ARG A 297 12.18 -29.44 17.98
CA ARG A 297 10.88 -28.97 18.49
C ARG A 297 10.79 -29.18 20.00
N PHE A 298 10.41 -28.14 20.74
CA PHE A 298 10.21 -28.13 22.18
C PHE A 298 8.72 -28.14 22.53
N LYS A 299 8.30 -29.02 23.45
CA LYS A 299 6.92 -29.22 23.90
C LYS A 299 6.84 -29.08 25.42
N ALA A 300 6.00 -28.19 25.94
CA ALA A 300 5.84 -28.00 27.39
C ALA A 300 4.45 -28.39 27.89
N GLY A 301 3.40 -27.88 27.26
CA GLY A 301 2.01 -28.04 27.70
C GLY A 301 1.34 -26.69 28.00
N PRO A 302 0.08 -26.68 28.44
CA PRO A 302 -0.73 -25.46 28.61
C PRO A 302 -0.08 -24.46 29.59
N PRO A 303 -0.06 -23.14 29.28
CA PRO A 303 -0.66 -22.46 28.13
C PRO A 303 0.31 -22.25 26.94
N TYR A 304 1.44 -22.96 26.91
CA TYR A 304 2.50 -22.73 25.93
C TYR A 304 2.32 -23.55 24.65
N GLU A 305 2.45 -22.87 23.51
CA GLU A 305 2.58 -23.51 22.20
C GLU A 305 3.98 -24.12 22.02
N ASP A 306 4.08 -25.14 21.17
CA ASP A 306 5.38 -25.71 20.84
C ASP A 306 6.18 -24.74 19.97
N ILE A 307 7.50 -24.70 20.18
CA ILE A 307 8.43 -23.90 19.37
C ILE A 307 9.46 -24.80 18.71
N ALA A 308 9.93 -24.44 17.53
CA ALA A 308 10.92 -25.21 16.80
C ALA A 308 12.03 -24.34 16.19
N PHE A 309 13.24 -24.89 16.14
CA PHE A 309 14.42 -24.23 15.58
C PHE A 309 15.14 -25.14 14.59
N LYS A 310 15.63 -24.55 13.50
CA LYS A 310 16.49 -25.23 12.52
C LYS A 310 17.93 -25.28 13.04
N ILE A 311 18.50 -26.48 13.11
CA ILE A 311 19.88 -26.75 13.52
C ILE A 311 20.61 -27.58 12.45
N VAL A 312 21.93 -27.65 12.54
CA VAL A 312 22.75 -28.50 11.65
C VAL A 312 22.52 -29.97 11.99
N ASN A 313 22.31 -30.82 10.97
CA ASN A 313 22.10 -32.26 11.14
C ASN A 313 23.44 -32.98 11.37
N ARG A 314 23.86 -33.10 12.63
CA ARG A 314 25.09 -33.80 13.03
C ARG A 314 24.84 -34.65 14.27
N GLU A 315 25.72 -35.64 14.50
CA GLU A 315 25.72 -36.37 15.76
C GLU A 315 26.16 -35.46 16.92
N TRP A 316 25.22 -35.24 17.84
CA TRP A 316 25.43 -34.44 19.04
C TRP A 316 25.95 -35.30 20.19
N GLU A 317 26.82 -34.73 21.02
CA GLU A 317 27.31 -35.35 22.24
C GLU A 317 26.20 -35.42 23.29
N VAL A 318 25.97 -36.61 23.85
CA VAL A 318 24.89 -36.88 24.82
C VAL A 318 25.45 -37.06 26.24
N LEU A 319 26.78 -37.08 26.39
CA LEU A 319 27.43 -37.30 27.69
C LEU A 319 27.59 -35.98 28.46
N HIS A 320 27.06 -35.95 29.69
CA HIS A 320 27.16 -34.80 30.61
C HIS A 320 28.61 -34.36 30.88
N LYS A 321 29.56 -35.30 30.89
CA LYS A 321 31.00 -35.02 31.11
C LYS A 321 31.62 -34.14 30.02
N ASN A 322 31.01 -34.09 28.83
CA ASN A 322 31.52 -33.38 27.65
C ASN A 322 30.71 -32.12 27.33
N GLY A 323 29.96 -31.58 28.30
CA GLY A 323 29.22 -30.32 28.15
C GLY A 323 27.76 -30.45 27.71
N TYR A 324 27.22 -31.68 27.63
CA TYR A 324 25.78 -31.88 27.46
C TYR A 324 25.03 -31.50 28.74
N LYS A 325 23.95 -30.70 28.59
CA LYS A 325 23.10 -30.29 29.71
C LYS A 325 21.65 -30.30 29.25
N CYS A 326 20.77 -31.03 29.93
CA CYS A 326 19.33 -31.02 29.69
C CYS A 326 18.62 -30.96 31.05
N GLN A 327 18.16 -29.77 31.46
CA GLN A 327 17.52 -29.59 32.77
C GLN A 327 16.39 -28.57 32.71
N PHE A 328 15.36 -28.78 33.54
CA PHE A 328 14.28 -27.81 33.78
C PHE A 328 14.31 -27.38 35.25
N GLN A 329 14.62 -26.11 35.52
CA GLN A 329 14.69 -25.56 36.88
C GLN A 329 14.12 -24.16 36.90
N ASN A 330 13.29 -23.84 37.90
CA ASN A 330 12.70 -22.51 38.12
C ASN A 330 12.00 -21.92 36.89
N GLY A 331 11.30 -22.75 36.12
CA GLY A 331 10.62 -22.30 34.90
C GLY A 331 11.56 -22.08 33.71
N VAL A 332 12.83 -22.48 33.78
CA VAL A 332 13.79 -22.38 32.68
C VAL A 332 14.18 -23.77 32.19
N PHE A 333 13.92 -24.05 30.92
CA PHE A 333 14.38 -25.24 30.22
C PHE A 333 15.72 -24.95 29.53
N GLN A 334 16.77 -25.64 29.95
CA GLN A 334 18.13 -25.48 29.43
C GLN A 334 18.57 -26.73 28.68
N LEU A 335 18.86 -26.60 27.39
CA LEU A 335 19.43 -27.65 26.55
C LEU A 335 20.75 -27.18 25.92
N CYS A 336 21.88 -27.78 26.32
CA CYS A 336 23.20 -27.56 25.73
C CYS A 336 23.65 -28.83 25.03
N MET A 337 23.99 -28.73 23.75
CA MET A 337 24.54 -29.83 22.96
C MET A 337 25.75 -29.37 22.17
N GLY A 338 26.85 -30.13 22.26
CA GLY A 338 28.09 -29.89 21.53
C GLY A 338 28.35 -30.98 20.49
N LYS A 339 29.20 -30.68 19.51
CA LYS A 339 29.65 -31.61 18.48
C LYS A 339 30.33 -32.81 19.15
N LYS A 340 29.89 -34.03 18.82
CA LYS A 340 30.53 -35.28 19.28
C LYS A 340 31.96 -35.36 18.73
N LYS A 341 32.94 -35.59 19.62
CA LYS A 341 34.34 -35.79 19.22
C LYS A 341 34.56 -37.27 18.92
N GLU A 342 34.90 -37.61 17.68
CA GLU A 342 35.26 -38.99 17.31
C GLU A 342 36.56 -39.41 18.04
N LYS A 343 36.49 -40.50 18.81
CA LYS A 343 37.69 -41.15 19.36
C LYS A 343 38.35 -41.93 18.22
N LYS A 344 39.52 -41.49 17.76
CA LYS A 344 40.39 -42.31 16.90
C LYS A 344 40.75 -43.60 17.65
N VAL A 345 40.25 -44.73 17.15
CA VAL A 345 40.70 -46.06 17.57
C VAL A 345 42.17 -46.18 17.12
N LYS A 346 43.07 -46.42 18.07
CA LYS A 346 44.45 -46.82 17.77
C LYS A 346 44.41 -48.24 17.21
N GLU A 347 44.59 -48.38 15.90
CA GLU A 347 44.97 -49.67 15.32
C GLU A 347 46.44 -49.99 15.67
N PRO A 348 46.77 -51.25 15.98
CA PRO A 348 48.12 -51.66 16.34
C PRO A 348 49.03 -51.78 15.10
N LEU A 349 50.31 -51.49 15.34
CA LEU A 349 51.43 -51.62 14.43
C LEU A 349 51.49 -53.01 13.77
N LEU A 350 51.34 -53.06 12.45
CA LEU A 350 51.79 -54.17 11.61
C LEU A 350 52.61 -53.62 10.45
N ALA A 351 53.89 -53.98 10.47
CA ALA A 351 54.91 -53.59 9.52
C ALA A 351 54.64 -54.13 8.12
N LYS A 352 54.92 -53.33 7.07
CA LYS A 352 55.72 -53.74 5.91
C LYS A 352 55.98 -52.58 4.91
N LYS A 353 57.28 -52.25 4.82
CA LYS A 353 58.12 -51.93 3.64
C LYS A 353 57.57 -51.05 2.49
N GLU A 354 58.18 -49.86 2.42
CA GLU A 354 58.77 -49.15 1.25
C GLU A 354 59.08 -49.98 -0.03
N PRO A 355 59.19 -49.36 -1.24
CA PRO A 355 60.04 -48.17 -1.47
C PRO A 355 59.59 -47.09 -2.48
N GLU A 356 60.34 -45.99 -2.42
CA GLU A 356 60.39 -44.86 -3.36
C GLU A 356 60.73 -45.28 -4.80
N LEU A 357 60.21 -44.53 -5.78
CA LEU A 357 60.84 -44.39 -7.10
C LEU A 357 60.56 -43.00 -7.69
N VAL A 358 61.64 -42.23 -7.80
CA VAL A 358 61.76 -40.94 -8.48
C VAL A 358 61.85 -41.19 -9.99
N ALA A 359 61.07 -40.46 -10.79
CA ALA A 359 61.34 -40.33 -12.23
C ALA A 359 60.98 -38.91 -12.74
N ARG A 360 61.99 -38.25 -13.33
CA ARG A 360 61.91 -36.99 -14.08
C ARG A 360 61.19 -37.21 -15.42
N PRO A 361 60.48 -36.21 -15.99
CA PRO A 361 60.03 -36.30 -17.37
C PRO A 361 61.05 -35.69 -18.34
N ASN A 362 61.45 -36.47 -19.34
CA ASN A 362 62.14 -36.00 -20.54
C ASN A 362 61.14 -35.61 -21.63
N ARG A 363 61.56 -34.61 -22.42
CA ARG A 363 60.96 -34.15 -23.67
C ARG A 363 60.76 -35.29 -24.68
N LEU A 364 59.63 -35.28 -25.40
CA LEU A 364 59.60 -35.47 -26.85
C LEU A 364 58.32 -34.82 -27.41
N GLY A 365 58.44 -34.22 -28.60
CA GLY A 365 57.56 -33.17 -29.09
C GLY A 365 56.25 -33.63 -29.73
N LEU A 366 55.30 -32.71 -29.75
CA LEU A 366 54.17 -32.69 -30.67
C LEU A 366 53.96 -31.26 -31.17
N MET A 367 53.77 -31.20 -32.50
CA MET A 367 53.48 -30.12 -33.43
C MET A 367 53.09 -28.74 -32.86
N LYS A 368 53.76 -27.72 -33.41
CA LYS A 368 53.25 -26.35 -33.50
C LYS A 368 51.85 -26.35 -34.11
N ILE A 369 50.87 -25.97 -33.30
CA ILE A 369 49.68 -25.25 -33.75
C ILE A 369 49.69 -23.96 -32.94
N GLU A 370 49.83 -22.83 -33.64
CA GLU A 370 49.73 -21.49 -33.06
C GLU A 370 48.37 -21.31 -32.39
N PRO A 371 48.29 -20.77 -31.16
CA PRO A 371 47.07 -20.16 -30.69
C PRO A 371 47.08 -18.67 -31.07
N GLU A 372 46.72 -18.38 -32.33
CA GLU A 372 45.96 -17.15 -32.58
C GLU A 372 44.57 -17.33 -31.95
N LEU A 373 44.40 -16.83 -30.72
CA LEU A 373 43.17 -16.18 -30.22
C LEU A 373 43.36 -15.81 -28.73
N LYS A 374 44.11 -14.74 -28.47
CA LYS A 374 44.00 -13.99 -27.20
C LYS A 374 43.52 -12.57 -27.48
N SER A 375 42.30 -12.50 -27.98
CA SER A 375 41.37 -11.39 -27.77
C SER A 375 39.98 -12.06 -27.73
N LYS A 376 39.01 -11.80 -26.84
CA LYS A 376 38.64 -10.54 -26.21
C LYS A 376 37.34 -10.77 -25.36
N PRO A 377 37.34 -11.44 -24.18
CA PRO A 377 36.10 -11.58 -23.39
C PRO A 377 35.58 -10.22 -22.88
N GLN A 378 36.47 -9.25 -22.65
CA GLN A 378 36.10 -7.89 -22.26
C GLN A 378 35.42 -7.08 -23.37
N SER A 379 35.65 -7.36 -24.67
CA SER A 379 34.94 -6.62 -25.73
C SER A 379 33.54 -7.14 -25.98
N LEU A 380 33.30 -8.44 -25.81
CA LEU A 380 31.95 -9.02 -25.98
C LEU A 380 31.00 -8.51 -24.90
N LEU A 381 31.43 -8.52 -23.63
CA LEU A 381 30.63 -7.98 -22.52
C LEU A 381 30.35 -6.48 -22.69
N LYS A 382 31.36 -5.72 -23.14
CA LYS A 382 31.21 -4.28 -23.41
C LYS A 382 30.28 -4.01 -24.60
N SER A 383 30.36 -4.82 -25.65
CA SER A 383 29.47 -4.73 -26.82
C SER A 383 28.03 -5.11 -26.47
N PHE A 384 27.85 -6.15 -25.65
CA PHE A 384 26.55 -6.55 -25.14
C PHE A 384 25.94 -5.46 -24.23
N LEU A 385 26.74 -4.91 -23.31
CA LEU A 385 26.30 -3.82 -22.44
C LEU A 385 25.93 -2.56 -23.24
N ASP A 386 26.71 -2.20 -24.26
CA ASP A 386 26.40 -1.06 -25.13
C ASP A 386 25.07 -1.29 -25.88
N TYR A 387 24.86 -2.48 -26.45
CA TYR A 387 23.59 -2.84 -27.09
C TYR A 387 22.41 -2.80 -26.11
N PHE A 388 22.58 -3.36 -24.90
CA PHE A 388 21.57 -3.34 -23.85
C PHE A 388 21.21 -1.90 -23.45
N LEU A 389 22.21 -1.05 -23.20
CA LEU A 389 22.00 0.35 -22.85
C LEU A 389 21.33 1.10 -23.99
N ARG A 390 21.73 0.89 -25.25
CA ARG A 390 21.03 1.47 -26.41
C ARG A 390 19.57 1.01 -26.46
N LEU A 391 19.31 -0.28 -26.32
CA LEU A 391 17.97 -0.85 -26.42
C LEU A 391 17.01 -0.28 -25.37
N PHE A 392 17.46 -0.05 -24.14
CA PHE A 392 16.57 0.36 -23.05
C PHE A 392 16.63 1.85 -22.67
N PHE A 393 17.73 2.55 -22.94
CA PHE A 393 17.91 3.96 -22.58
C PHE A 393 17.77 4.92 -23.76
N THR A 394 17.65 4.45 -25.01
CA THR A 394 17.29 5.31 -26.14
C THR A 394 15.81 5.19 -26.48
N VAL A 395 15.24 6.20 -27.15
CA VAL A 395 13.85 6.12 -27.63
C VAL A 395 13.81 5.23 -28.88
N ASN A 396 13.29 4.02 -28.73
CA ASN A 396 13.14 3.08 -29.84
C ASN A 396 11.90 2.20 -29.65
N ASP A 397 11.24 1.82 -30.73
CA ASP A 397 10.01 1.01 -30.67
C ASP A 397 10.28 -0.44 -30.27
N ARG A 398 11.41 -1.04 -30.69
CA ARG A 398 11.72 -2.45 -30.46
C ARG A 398 11.89 -2.77 -28.98
N GLY A 399 12.77 -2.03 -28.30
CA GLY A 399 13.00 -2.14 -26.85
C GLY A 399 11.78 -1.73 -26.04
N PHE A 400 10.97 -0.78 -26.54
CA PHE A 400 9.75 -0.36 -25.87
C PHE A 400 8.72 -1.49 -25.85
N VAL A 401 8.44 -2.10 -27.00
CA VAL A 401 7.50 -3.23 -27.09
C VAL A 401 8.02 -4.44 -26.31
N LEU A 402 9.32 -4.74 -26.38
CA LEU A 402 9.92 -5.82 -25.60
C LEU A 402 9.72 -5.61 -24.09
N MET A 403 10.10 -4.44 -23.57
CA MET A 403 9.96 -4.11 -22.15
C MET A 403 8.48 -4.11 -21.73
N ALA A 404 7.60 -3.50 -22.52
CA ALA A 404 6.16 -3.46 -22.24
C ALA A 404 5.57 -4.87 -22.16
N SER A 405 5.88 -5.76 -23.11
CA SER A 405 5.38 -7.14 -23.12
C SER A 405 5.85 -7.94 -21.91
N VAL A 406 7.14 -7.83 -21.56
CA VAL A 406 7.69 -8.49 -20.37
C VAL A 406 7.02 -7.98 -19.10
N LEU A 407 6.89 -6.65 -18.95
CA LEU A 407 6.24 -6.05 -17.80
C LEU A 407 4.78 -6.47 -17.69
N MET A 408 4.02 -6.49 -18.78
CA MET A 408 2.62 -6.93 -18.78
C MET A 408 2.45 -8.37 -18.26
N ILE A 409 3.36 -9.28 -18.62
CA ILE A 409 3.34 -10.67 -18.12
C ILE A 409 3.67 -10.71 -16.62
N ILE A 410 4.72 -10.02 -16.21
CA ILE A 410 5.15 -9.96 -14.81
C ILE A 410 4.04 -9.36 -13.93
N ASP A 411 3.43 -8.26 -14.36
CA ASP A 411 2.42 -7.56 -13.58
C ASP A 411 1.08 -8.29 -13.55
N ALA A 412 0.73 -9.02 -14.61
CA ALA A 412 -0.41 -9.93 -14.60
C ALA A 412 -0.20 -11.08 -13.59
N ALA A 413 1.00 -11.67 -13.54
CA ALA A 413 1.33 -12.67 -12.55
C ALA A 413 1.34 -12.08 -11.12
N ALA A 414 1.93 -10.90 -10.93
CA ALA A 414 2.00 -10.22 -9.65
C ALA A 414 0.60 -9.87 -9.12
N THR A 415 -0.26 -9.25 -9.92
CA THR A 415 -1.65 -8.92 -9.54
C THR A 415 -2.48 -10.15 -9.24
N TYR A 416 -2.32 -11.22 -10.02
CA TYR A 416 -2.96 -12.50 -9.71
C TYR A 416 -2.50 -13.04 -8.35
N LEU A 417 -1.19 -13.04 -8.07
CA LEU A 417 -0.65 -13.47 -6.78
C LEU A 417 -1.13 -12.60 -5.61
N ILE A 418 -1.25 -11.28 -5.80
CA ILE A 418 -1.81 -10.35 -4.80
C ILE A 418 -3.25 -10.76 -4.47
N ILE A 419 -4.07 -11.02 -5.49
CA ILE A 419 -5.47 -11.45 -5.30
C ILE A 419 -5.56 -12.79 -4.56
N GLN A 420 -4.57 -13.68 -4.68
CA GLN A 420 -4.55 -14.95 -3.95
C GLN A 420 -4.02 -14.83 -2.51
N LYS A 421 -3.01 -13.98 -2.29
CA LYS A 421 -2.27 -13.92 -1.01
C LYS A 421 -2.70 -12.81 -0.07
N VAL A 422 -3.32 -11.75 -0.57
CA VAL A 422 -3.69 -10.57 0.24
C VAL A 422 -5.21 -10.52 0.41
N PRO A 423 -5.71 -10.38 1.65
CA PRO A 423 -7.15 -10.31 1.89
C PRO A 423 -7.75 -9.06 1.24
N TYR A 424 -8.98 -9.22 0.76
CA TYR A 424 -9.80 -8.13 0.25
C TYR A 424 -10.11 -7.12 1.37
N THR A 425 -10.08 -5.82 1.05
CA THR A 425 -10.43 -4.75 2.00
C THR A 425 -11.69 -4.04 1.52
N GLU A 426 -12.80 -4.27 2.22
CA GLU A 426 -14.07 -3.60 1.93
C GLU A 426 -14.02 -2.13 2.34
N ILE A 427 -14.43 -1.23 1.43
CA ILE A 427 -14.57 0.20 1.71
C ILE A 427 -15.86 0.70 1.06
N ASP A 428 -15.89 0.73 -0.29
CA ASP A 428 -17.02 1.32 -1.03
C ASP A 428 -17.75 0.30 -1.92
N TRP A 429 -17.23 -0.92 -2.10
CA TRP A 429 -17.82 -1.89 -3.04
C TRP A 429 -19.25 -2.25 -2.63
N SER A 430 -19.49 -2.54 -1.35
CA SER A 430 -20.82 -2.79 -0.80
C SER A 430 -21.76 -1.60 -1.04
N THR A 431 -21.27 -0.37 -0.81
CA THR A 431 -22.03 0.86 -1.04
C THR A 431 -22.39 1.02 -2.52
N TYR A 432 -21.47 0.74 -3.44
CA TYR A 432 -21.78 0.75 -4.88
C TYR A 432 -22.89 -0.25 -5.24
N MET A 433 -22.86 -1.46 -4.66
CA MET A 433 -23.90 -2.47 -4.89
C MET A 433 -25.26 -2.03 -4.32
N GLN A 434 -25.29 -1.40 -3.14
CA GLN A 434 -26.51 -0.88 -2.52
C GLN A 434 -27.12 0.28 -3.32
N GLN A 435 -26.29 1.18 -3.83
CA GLN A 435 -26.73 2.28 -4.69
C GLN A 435 -27.36 1.73 -5.98
N VAL A 436 -26.77 0.70 -6.58
CA VAL A 436 -27.36 -0.02 -7.72
C VAL A 436 -28.67 -0.73 -7.33
N GLU A 437 -28.77 -1.29 -6.13
CA GLU A 437 -29.99 -1.96 -5.66
C GLU A 437 -31.17 -0.98 -5.48
N CYS A 438 -30.90 0.24 -5.02
CA CYS A 438 -31.89 1.32 -4.95
C CYS A 438 -32.51 1.62 -6.32
N TYR A 439 -31.66 1.69 -7.35
CA TYR A 439 -32.10 1.92 -8.72
C TYR A 439 -32.82 0.70 -9.33
N THR A 440 -32.26 -0.50 -9.16
CA THR A 440 -32.74 -1.71 -9.86
C THR A 440 -33.96 -2.35 -9.22
N LYS A 441 -33.91 -2.63 -7.91
CA LYS A 441 -35.00 -3.31 -7.18
C LYS A 441 -36.03 -2.33 -6.67
N LYS A 442 -35.59 -1.25 -6.02
CA LYS A 442 -36.50 -0.28 -5.39
C LYS A 442 -37.08 0.73 -6.39
N ARG A 443 -36.61 0.72 -7.65
CA ARG A 443 -37.06 1.63 -8.72
C ARG A 443 -36.99 3.10 -8.33
N ILE A 444 -35.96 3.46 -7.55
CA ILE A 444 -35.73 4.83 -7.10
C ILE A 444 -34.96 5.57 -8.19
N TYR A 445 -35.62 6.53 -8.84
CA TYR A 445 -35.04 7.38 -9.88
C TYR A 445 -34.67 8.79 -9.36
N ASN A 446 -35.16 9.17 -8.18
CA ASN A 446 -34.72 10.41 -7.55
C ASN A 446 -33.32 10.23 -6.95
N TYR A 447 -32.34 10.94 -7.52
CA TYR A 447 -30.93 10.87 -7.14
C TYR A 447 -30.68 11.27 -5.67
N SER A 448 -31.53 12.10 -5.06
CA SER A 448 -31.38 12.49 -3.66
C SER A 448 -31.61 11.34 -2.68
N MET A 449 -32.34 10.30 -3.10
CA MET A 449 -32.72 9.14 -2.31
C MET A 449 -31.81 7.91 -2.55
N ILE A 450 -30.86 8.00 -3.47
CA ILE A 450 -29.92 6.91 -3.74
C ILE A 450 -28.73 7.04 -2.77
N THR A 451 -28.64 6.11 -1.83
CA THR A 451 -27.60 6.08 -0.79
C THR A 451 -27.17 4.65 -0.49
N GLY A 452 -25.98 4.51 0.10
CA GLY A 452 -25.54 3.27 0.74
C GLY A 452 -24.81 3.59 2.05
N ASP A 453 -24.12 2.59 2.61
CA ASP A 453 -23.53 2.65 3.94
C ASP A 453 -22.48 3.77 4.09
N THR A 454 -21.67 4.04 3.06
CA THR A 454 -20.68 5.13 3.07
C THR A 454 -21.24 6.48 2.63
N GLY A 455 -22.55 6.55 2.37
CA GLY A 455 -23.28 7.79 2.12
C GLY A 455 -24.00 7.88 0.76
N PRO A 456 -24.49 9.08 0.41
CA PRO A 456 -25.29 9.29 -0.80
C PRO A 456 -24.44 9.25 -2.06
N ILE A 457 -25.07 8.85 -3.18
CA ILE A 457 -24.43 8.85 -4.48
C ILE A 457 -23.97 10.25 -4.89
N VAL A 458 -22.73 10.34 -5.39
CA VAL A 458 -22.13 11.55 -5.97
C VAL A 458 -21.35 11.30 -7.24
N TYR A 459 -21.77 10.27 -7.94
CA TYR A 459 -21.22 9.91 -9.23
C TYR A 459 -22.31 10.12 -10.27
N PRO A 460 -21.98 10.57 -11.48
CA PRO A 460 -22.98 10.70 -12.52
C PRO A 460 -23.54 9.34 -12.95
N GLY A 461 -24.57 9.37 -13.78
CA GLY A 461 -25.36 8.19 -14.16
C GLY A 461 -24.54 7.01 -14.71
N GLY A 462 -23.40 7.27 -15.35
CA GLY A 462 -22.53 6.25 -15.91
C GLY A 462 -21.97 5.29 -14.85
N HIS A 463 -21.73 5.77 -13.63
CA HIS A 463 -21.36 4.94 -12.50
C HIS A 463 -22.42 3.88 -12.20
N LEU A 464 -23.69 4.26 -12.09
CA LEU A 464 -24.79 3.31 -11.82
C LEU A 464 -24.95 2.28 -12.93
N HIS A 465 -24.85 2.70 -14.20
CA HIS A 465 -24.95 1.78 -15.34
C HIS A 465 -23.79 0.78 -15.39
N LEU A 466 -22.57 1.26 -15.15
CA LEU A 466 -21.36 0.42 -15.08
C LEU A 466 -21.47 -0.60 -13.93
N TYR A 467 -21.77 -0.12 -12.73
CA TYR A 467 -21.87 -0.99 -11.55
C TYR A 467 -23.12 -1.88 -11.59
N HIS A 468 -24.15 -1.53 -12.36
CA HIS A 468 -25.26 -2.44 -12.66
C HIS A 468 -24.80 -3.68 -13.44
N LEU A 469 -23.91 -3.53 -14.41
CA LEU A 469 -23.31 -4.67 -15.12
C LEU A 469 -22.48 -5.53 -14.16
N LEU A 470 -21.65 -4.90 -13.33
CA LEU A 470 -20.84 -5.61 -12.32
C LEU A 470 -21.72 -6.34 -11.31
N TYR A 471 -22.79 -5.71 -10.84
CA TYR A 471 -23.77 -6.29 -9.94
C TYR A 471 -24.41 -7.55 -10.55
N ARG A 472 -24.70 -7.55 -11.86
CA ARG A 472 -25.24 -8.72 -12.56
C ARG A 472 -24.23 -9.87 -12.64
N PHE A 473 -22.97 -9.58 -12.95
CA PHE A 473 -21.94 -10.62 -13.10
C PHE A 473 -21.46 -11.21 -11.77
N THR A 474 -21.40 -10.40 -10.72
CA THR A 474 -20.82 -10.79 -9.42
C THR A 474 -21.82 -11.37 -8.44
N ASN A 475 -22.97 -11.87 -8.93
CA ASN A 475 -24.07 -12.34 -8.08
C ASN A 475 -24.47 -11.28 -7.01
N ARG A 476 -24.81 -10.07 -7.47
CA ARG A 476 -25.19 -8.91 -6.65
C ARG A 476 -24.05 -8.39 -5.76
N GLY A 477 -22.81 -8.50 -6.22
CA GLY A 477 -21.63 -8.09 -5.47
C GLY A 477 -21.11 -9.09 -4.44
N LYS A 478 -21.76 -10.26 -4.27
CA LYS A 478 -21.34 -11.28 -3.30
C LYS A 478 -20.10 -12.07 -3.75
N ASN A 479 -19.92 -12.26 -5.06
CA ASN A 479 -18.74 -12.93 -5.59
C ASN A 479 -17.58 -11.93 -5.73
N ILE A 480 -16.93 -11.63 -4.61
CA ILE A 480 -15.81 -10.70 -4.54
C ILE A 480 -14.64 -11.15 -5.42
N LYS A 481 -14.33 -12.45 -5.43
CA LYS A 481 -13.19 -12.97 -6.21
C LYS A 481 -13.36 -12.73 -7.71
N LEU A 482 -14.57 -12.94 -8.23
CA LEU A 482 -14.88 -12.60 -9.62
C LEU A 482 -14.77 -11.08 -9.85
N GLY A 483 -15.24 -10.26 -8.90
CA GLY A 483 -15.05 -8.81 -8.93
C GLY A 483 -13.56 -8.42 -9.01
N GLN A 484 -12.71 -8.99 -8.16
CA GLN A 484 -11.26 -8.75 -8.17
C GLN A 484 -10.63 -9.14 -9.50
N ASN A 485 -11.03 -10.28 -10.11
CA ASN A 485 -10.53 -10.70 -11.41
C ASN A 485 -10.96 -9.74 -12.55
N ILE A 486 -12.19 -9.20 -12.50
CA ILE A 486 -12.64 -8.17 -13.44
C ILE A 486 -11.81 -6.90 -13.27
N PHE A 487 -11.56 -6.47 -12.03
CA PHE A 487 -10.74 -5.29 -11.73
C PHE A 487 -9.26 -5.48 -12.08
N MET A 488 -8.72 -6.71 -11.99
CA MET A 488 -7.42 -7.05 -12.55
C MET A 488 -7.41 -6.86 -14.06
N GLY A 489 -8.48 -7.27 -14.76
CA GLY A 489 -8.65 -6.97 -16.18
C GLY A 489 -8.63 -5.46 -16.47
N PHE A 490 -9.41 -4.67 -15.71
CA PHE A 490 -9.38 -3.21 -15.84
C PHE A 490 -7.99 -2.61 -15.59
N TYR A 491 -7.27 -3.11 -14.59
CA TYR A 491 -5.89 -2.69 -14.30
C TYR A 491 -4.95 -2.97 -15.47
N LEU A 492 -4.94 -4.20 -15.99
CA LEU A 492 -4.04 -4.60 -17.09
C LEU A 492 -4.34 -3.84 -18.38
N VAL A 493 -5.63 -3.66 -18.71
CA VAL A 493 -6.02 -2.85 -19.87
C VAL A 493 -5.60 -1.39 -19.66
N ASN A 494 -5.79 -0.83 -18.46
CA ASN A 494 -5.37 0.52 -18.14
C ASN A 494 -3.85 0.69 -18.32
N LEU A 495 -3.06 -0.22 -17.77
CA LEU A 495 -1.61 -0.22 -17.90
C LEU A 495 -1.16 -0.30 -19.37
N LEU A 496 -1.77 -1.21 -20.14
CA LEU A 496 -1.50 -1.34 -21.58
C LEU A 496 -1.79 -0.04 -22.33
N VAL A 497 -2.95 0.58 -22.09
CA VAL A 497 -3.33 1.84 -22.76
C VAL A 497 -2.39 2.98 -22.37
N VAL A 498 -1.96 3.06 -21.11
CA VAL A 498 -0.94 4.02 -20.67
C VAL A 498 0.38 3.81 -21.42
N MET A 499 0.86 2.56 -21.51
CA MET A 499 2.08 2.25 -22.28
C MET A 499 1.92 2.59 -23.77
N LEU A 500 0.74 2.38 -24.36
CA LEU A 500 0.44 2.80 -25.74
C LEU A 500 0.49 4.32 -25.92
N ILE A 501 -0.01 5.10 -24.95
CA ILE A 501 0.10 6.57 -24.96
C ILE A 501 1.58 6.98 -24.91
N TYR A 502 2.36 6.36 -24.02
CA TYR A 502 3.79 6.61 -23.90
C TYR A 502 4.52 6.30 -25.21
N ARG A 503 4.20 5.18 -25.86
CA ARG A 503 4.75 4.81 -27.17
C ARG A 503 4.38 5.83 -28.25
N LYS A 504 3.11 6.22 -28.33
CA LYS A 504 2.60 7.21 -29.31
C LYS A 504 3.28 8.57 -29.20
N SER A 505 3.78 8.92 -28.01
CA SER A 505 4.53 10.17 -27.80
C SER A 505 5.86 10.21 -28.53
N LYS A 506 6.51 9.05 -28.78
CA LYS A 506 7.88 8.94 -29.31
C LYS A 506 8.92 9.77 -28.54
N THR A 507 8.72 9.96 -27.23
CA THR A 507 9.63 10.73 -26.37
C THR A 507 10.18 9.92 -25.20
N ILE A 508 9.52 8.84 -24.80
CA ILE A 508 9.86 8.10 -23.59
C ILE A 508 10.69 6.86 -23.94
N PRO A 509 11.87 6.66 -23.30
CA PRO A 509 12.66 5.45 -23.49
C PRO A 509 12.05 4.25 -22.72
N PRO A 510 12.37 3.01 -23.13
CA PRO A 510 11.82 1.80 -22.49
C PRO A 510 12.10 1.69 -20.98
N ILE A 511 13.24 2.18 -20.49
CA ILE A 511 13.64 2.12 -19.08
C ILE A 511 12.68 2.86 -18.12
N VAL A 512 11.81 3.73 -18.62
CA VAL A 512 10.82 4.44 -17.80
C VAL A 512 9.61 3.54 -17.50
N LEU A 513 9.33 2.53 -18.32
CA LEU A 513 8.15 1.65 -18.16
C LEU A 513 8.11 0.88 -16.84
N PRO A 514 9.22 0.32 -16.33
CA PRO A 514 9.24 -0.32 -15.01
C PRO A 514 8.73 0.58 -13.88
N LEU A 515 8.86 1.91 -13.98
CA LEU A 515 8.35 2.83 -12.97
C LEU A 515 6.83 2.82 -12.88
N LEU A 516 6.12 2.48 -13.97
CA LEU A 516 4.65 2.37 -13.99
C LEU A 516 4.14 1.16 -13.18
N CYS A 517 4.92 0.09 -13.10
CA CYS A 517 4.58 -1.13 -12.36
C CYS A 517 5.18 -1.12 -10.96
N LEU A 518 6.50 -0.97 -10.85
CA LEU A 518 7.26 -1.19 -9.62
C LEU A 518 6.96 -0.17 -8.52
N THR A 519 6.64 1.08 -8.89
CA THR A 519 6.31 2.11 -7.90
C THR A 519 4.83 2.14 -7.52
N GLY A 520 4.02 1.26 -8.11
CA GLY A 520 2.56 1.32 -8.02
C GLY A 520 1.94 0.50 -6.88
N TYR A 521 2.62 0.29 -5.74
CA TYR A 521 2.11 -0.56 -4.65
C TYR A 521 0.65 -0.22 -4.31
N ARG A 522 0.38 1.07 -4.06
CA ARG A 522 -0.98 1.50 -3.76
C ARG A 522 -1.93 1.36 -4.94
N ILE A 523 -1.47 1.58 -6.16
CA ILE A 523 -2.30 1.50 -7.36
C ILE A 523 -2.84 0.09 -7.54
N HIS A 524 -2.01 -0.94 -7.38
CA HIS A 524 -2.47 -2.33 -7.35
C HIS A 524 -3.59 -2.52 -6.31
N SER A 525 -3.36 -2.01 -5.10
CA SER A 525 -4.30 -2.11 -4.00
C SER A 525 -5.64 -1.39 -4.27
N ILE A 526 -5.61 -0.22 -4.91
CA ILE A 526 -6.81 0.53 -5.31
C ILE A 526 -7.65 -0.25 -6.33
N PHE A 527 -7.00 -0.89 -7.32
CA PHE A 527 -7.70 -1.67 -8.33
C PHE A 527 -8.20 -3.01 -7.77
N VAL A 528 -7.30 -3.90 -7.32
CA VAL A 528 -7.64 -5.32 -7.11
C VAL A 528 -7.99 -5.69 -5.68
N LEU A 529 -7.70 -4.83 -4.69
CA LEU A 529 -8.03 -5.09 -3.27
C LEU A 529 -9.17 -4.22 -2.74
N ARG A 530 -9.56 -3.14 -3.44
CA ARG A 530 -10.61 -2.21 -3.01
C ARG A 530 -11.72 -1.96 -4.04
N LEU A 531 -11.48 -2.27 -5.33
CA LEU A 531 -12.47 -2.21 -6.41
C LEU A 531 -13.13 -0.82 -6.55
N PHE A 532 -12.34 0.24 -6.39
CA PHE A 532 -12.83 1.61 -6.44
C PHE A 532 -13.35 2.04 -7.82
N ASN A 533 -14.25 3.02 -7.84
CA ASN A 533 -14.79 3.61 -9.09
C ASN A 533 -13.75 4.43 -9.87
N ASP A 534 -12.87 5.14 -9.15
CA ASP A 534 -11.88 6.08 -9.68
C ASP A 534 -11.03 5.54 -10.83
N PRO A 535 -10.43 4.33 -10.74
CA PRO A 535 -9.56 3.84 -11.78
C PRO A 535 -10.31 3.44 -13.05
N VAL A 536 -11.60 3.09 -12.96
CA VAL A 536 -12.41 2.80 -14.15
C VAL A 536 -12.70 4.08 -14.94
N ALA A 537 -12.95 5.20 -14.25
CA ALA A 537 -13.05 6.50 -14.90
C ALA A 537 -11.73 6.88 -15.60
N MET A 538 -10.60 6.64 -14.93
CA MET A 538 -9.28 6.89 -15.52
C MET A 538 -8.95 5.99 -16.72
N LEU A 539 -9.39 4.73 -16.71
CA LEU A 539 -9.27 3.84 -17.87
C LEU A 539 -9.98 4.41 -19.10
N PHE A 540 -11.25 4.84 -18.96
CA PHE A 540 -11.98 5.47 -20.08
C PHE A 540 -11.31 6.76 -20.54
N PHE A 541 -10.76 7.55 -19.61
CA PHE A 541 -9.98 8.73 -19.96
C PHE A 541 -8.72 8.40 -20.78
N TYR A 542 -7.93 7.41 -20.36
CA TYR A 542 -6.74 7.02 -21.12
C TYR A 542 -7.09 6.41 -22.49
N LEU A 543 -8.20 5.67 -22.59
CA LEU A 543 -8.73 5.22 -23.88
C LEU A 543 -9.08 6.43 -24.78
N ALA A 544 -9.78 7.42 -24.24
CA ALA A 544 -10.10 8.66 -24.96
C ALA A 544 -8.83 9.40 -25.43
N LEU A 545 -7.85 9.58 -24.54
CA LEU A 545 -6.58 10.22 -24.88
C LEU A 545 -5.83 9.44 -25.96
N SER A 546 -5.75 8.11 -25.86
CA SER A 546 -5.14 7.27 -26.90
C SER A 546 -5.83 7.44 -28.26
N LEU A 547 -7.16 7.59 -28.29
CA LEU A 547 -7.92 7.85 -29.51
C LEU A 547 -7.69 9.25 -30.06
N PHE A 548 -7.61 10.29 -29.22
CA PHE A 548 -7.23 11.64 -29.63
C PHE A 548 -5.83 11.67 -30.25
N LEU A 549 -4.87 10.95 -29.67
CA LEU A 549 -3.51 10.84 -30.21
C LEU A 549 -3.44 10.07 -31.54
N SER A 550 -4.48 9.30 -31.85
CA SER A 550 -4.69 8.63 -33.15
C SER A 550 -5.66 9.40 -34.05
N GLU A 551 -5.98 10.65 -33.72
CA GLU A 551 -6.85 11.54 -34.52
C GLU A 551 -8.28 10.98 -34.73
N LYS A 552 -8.70 10.02 -33.89
CA LYS A 552 -10.06 9.46 -33.87
C LYS A 552 -10.96 10.31 -32.94
N TRP A 553 -11.12 11.59 -33.30
CA TRP A 553 -11.72 12.62 -32.45
C TRP A 553 -13.14 12.31 -31.98
N LEU A 554 -14.00 11.80 -32.87
CA LEU A 554 -15.39 11.46 -32.52
C LEU A 554 -15.46 10.36 -31.45
N LEU A 555 -14.77 9.25 -31.66
CA LEU A 555 -14.74 8.13 -30.73
C LEU A 555 -14.04 8.51 -29.42
N GLY A 556 -12.98 9.32 -29.50
CA GLY A 556 -12.33 9.88 -28.32
C GLY A 556 -13.28 10.77 -27.50
N SER A 557 -14.10 11.60 -28.14
CA SER A 557 -15.09 12.48 -27.48
C SER A 557 -16.16 11.67 -26.75
N PHE A 558 -16.62 10.60 -27.39
CA PHE A 558 -17.55 9.64 -26.81
C PHE A 558 -16.93 8.97 -25.56
N MET A 559 -15.72 8.42 -25.66
CA MET A 559 -15.02 7.79 -24.54
C MET A 559 -14.70 8.77 -23.42
N TYR A 560 -14.33 10.02 -23.74
CA TYR A 560 -14.09 11.07 -22.76
C TYR A 560 -15.36 11.41 -21.98
N SER A 561 -16.50 11.50 -22.67
CA SER A 561 -17.79 11.73 -22.01
C SER A 561 -18.21 10.51 -21.16
N LEU A 562 -17.97 9.28 -21.60
CA LEU A 562 -18.17 8.10 -20.75
C LEU A 562 -17.29 8.15 -19.48
N ALA A 563 -16.05 8.60 -19.58
CA ALA A 563 -15.18 8.77 -18.42
C ALA A 563 -15.77 9.77 -17.41
N VAL A 564 -16.23 10.93 -17.91
CA VAL A 564 -16.90 11.95 -17.07
C VAL A 564 -18.17 11.41 -16.43
N SER A 565 -18.95 10.57 -17.14
CA SER A 565 -20.19 10.02 -16.60
C SER A 565 -19.97 8.96 -15.51
N VAL A 566 -18.77 8.39 -15.41
CA VAL A 566 -18.35 7.52 -14.30
C VAL A 566 -17.84 8.34 -13.13
N LYS A 567 -17.01 9.37 -13.38
CA LYS A 567 -16.52 10.26 -12.34
C LYS A 567 -16.14 11.64 -12.89
N MET A 568 -16.56 12.69 -12.17
CA MET A 568 -16.38 14.08 -12.59
C MET A 568 -14.93 14.57 -12.58
N ASN A 569 -13.99 13.88 -11.93
CA ASN A 569 -12.58 14.29 -11.87
C ASN A 569 -11.94 14.45 -13.26
N VAL A 570 -12.46 13.73 -14.26
CA VAL A 570 -12.03 13.82 -15.66
C VAL A 570 -12.25 15.23 -16.25
N LEU A 571 -13.11 16.06 -15.65
CA LEU A 571 -13.27 17.46 -16.05
C LEU A 571 -12.01 18.31 -15.84
N LEU A 572 -11.05 17.88 -15.00
CA LEU A 572 -9.75 18.55 -14.85
C LEU A 572 -8.95 18.59 -16.16
N PHE A 573 -9.23 17.69 -17.11
CA PHE A 573 -8.61 17.67 -18.43
C PHE A 573 -9.35 18.54 -19.47
N ALA A 574 -10.56 19.02 -19.17
CA ALA A 574 -11.43 19.69 -20.14
C ALA A 574 -10.81 20.96 -20.74
N PRO A 575 -10.07 21.82 -20.00
CA PRO A 575 -9.40 22.97 -20.59
C PRO A 575 -8.35 22.59 -21.63
N ALA A 576 -7.54 21.56 -21.36
CA ALA A 576 -6.55 21.07 -22.32
C ALA A 576 -7.22 20.46 -23.56
N LEU A 577 -8.31 19.71 -23.37
CA LEU A 577 -9.12 19.16 -24.46
C LEU A 577 -9.72 20.27 -25.33
N PHE A 578 -10.30 21.29 -24.72
CA PHE A 578 -10.92 22.42 -25.43
C PHE A 578 -9.93 23.13 -26.35
N PHE A 579 -8.76 23.52 -25.84
CA PHE A 579 -7.77 24.18 -26.68
C PHE A 579 -7.15 23.25 -27.73
N THR A 580 -7.03 21.95 -27.42
CA THR A 580 -6.62 20.95 -28.41
C THR A 580 -7.65 20.83 -29.54
N TYR A 581 -8.95 20.84 -29.24
CA TYR A 581 -9.95 20.87 -30.29
C TYR A 581 -9.90 22.16 -31.09
N LEU A 582 -9.81 23.30 -30.40
CA LEU A 582 -9.86 24.61 -31.05
C LEU A 582 -8.72 24.79 -32.06
N ILE A 583 -7.49 24.48 -31.67
CA ILE A 583 -6.30 24.69 -32.52
C ILE A 583 -6.25 23.68 -33.68
N TRP A 584 -6.56 22.40 -33.44
CA TRP A 584 -6.38 21.35 -34.45
C TRP A 584 -7.60 21.04 -35.30
N LEU A 585 -8.80 21.34 -34.81
CA LEU A 585 -10.05 21.04 -35.50
C LEU A 585 -10.81 22.28 -35.94
N GLY A 586 -10.45 23.44 -35.36
CA GLY A 586 -11.14 24.70 -35.56
C GLY A 586 -12.48 24.78 -34.79
N PRO A 587 -13.12 25.96 -34.77
CA PRO A 587 -14.29 26.21 -33.93
C PRO A 587 -15.50 25.32 -34.26
N ALA A 588 -15.78 25.06 -35.55
CA ALA A 588 -16.96 24.31 -35.96
C ALA A 588 -16.92 22.84 -35.51
N ARG A 589 -15.80 22.15 -35.75
CA ARG A 589 -15.63 20.76 -35.30
C ARG A 589 -15.48 20.68 -33.78
N THR A 590 -14.88 21.68 -33.14
CA THR A 590 -14.85 21.80 -31.68
C THR A 590 -16.26 21.81 -31.11
N PHE A 591 -17.15 22.66 -31.65
CA PHE A 591 -18.55 22.69 -31.26
C PHE A 591 -19.26 21.35 -31.48
N LEU A 592 -19.02 20.70 -32.63
CA LEU A 592 -19.58 19.37 -32.92
C LEU A 592 -19.17 18.34 -31.85
N TYR A 593 -17.88 18.23 -31.53
CA TYR A 593 -17.39 17.22 -30.59
C TYR A 593 -17.78 17.51 -29.13
N ILE A 594 -17.83 18.78 -28.72
CA ILE A 594 -18.41 19.16 -27.43
C ILE A 594 -19.90 18.79 -27.38
N SER A 595 -20.64 18.99 -28.49
CA SER A 595 -22.04 18.58 -28.59
C SER A 595 -22.19 17.06 -28.45
N VAL A 596 -21.28 16.27 -29.04
CA VAL A 596 -21.24 14.81 -28.84
C VAL A 596 -21.05 14.46 -27.36
N CYS A 597 -20.11 15.12 -26.67
CA CYS A 597 -19.94 14.90 -25.23
C CYS A 597 -21.23 15.21 -24.45
N ALA A 598 -21.90 16.32 -24.76
CA ALA A 598 -23.16 16.72 -24.13
C ALA A 598 -24.29 15.70 -24.40
N ILE A 599 -24.44 15.21 -25.63
CA ILE A 599 -25.43 14.19 -26.00
C ILE A 599 -25.23 12.91 -25.20
N VAL A 600 -23.98 12.46 -25.04
CA VAL A 600 -23.66 11.27 -24.22
C VAL A 600 -24.05 11.49 -22.76
N GLN A 601 -23.77 12.66 -22.17
CA GLN A 601 -24.19 12.97 -20.79
C GLN A 601 -25.72 12.96 -20.65
N LEU A 602 -26.43 13.59 -21.59
CA LEU A 602 -27.90 13.61 -21.60
C LEU A 602 -28.47 12.19 -21.74
N TYR A 603 -27.90 11.35 -22.60
CA TYR A 603 -28.35 9.97 -22.80
C TYR A 603 -28.13 9.11 -21.55
N VAL A 604 -26.92 9.14 -21.00
CA VAL A 604 -26.57 8.34 -19.81
C VAL A 604 -27.36 8.78 -18.57
N GLY A 605 -27.62 10.09 -18.45
CA GLY A 605 -28.40 10.68 -17.37
C GLY A 605 -29.92 10.69 -17.60
N LEU A 606 -30.41 10.29 -18.78
CA LEU A 606 -31.78 10.56 -19.24
C LEU A 606 -32.85 10.14 -18.24
N GLN A 607 -32.74 8.92 -17.71
CA GLN A 607 -33.72 8.36 -16.77
C GLN A 607 -33.82 9.13 -15.45
N PHE A 608 -32.74 9.80 -15.04
CA PHE A 608 -32.70 10.59 -13.81
C PHE A 608 -33.10 12.03 -14.09
N LEU A 609 -32.63 12.59 -15.21
CA LEU A 609 -33.00 13.91 -15.71
C LEU A 609 -34.50 14.04 -15.99
N ALA A 610 -35.13 12.99 -16.51
CA ALA A 610 -36.56 12.96 -16.78
C ALA A 610 -37.42 12.95 -15.50
N HIS A 611 -36.87 12.49 -14.37
CA HIS A 611 -37.60 12.37 -13.12
C HIS A 611 -37.36 13.57 -12.19
N ASP A 612 -36.09 13.89 -11.91
CA ASP A 612 -35.72 15.07 -11.13
C ASP A 612 -34.36 15.60 -11.62
N PRO A 613 -34.37 16.55 -12.58
CA PRO A 613 -33.14 17.07 -13.16
C PRO A 613 -32.30 17.88 -12.17
N ILE A 614 -32.96 18.55 -11.21
CA ILE A 614 -32.27 19.38 -10.21
C ILE A 614 -31.51 18.49 -9.24
N SER A 615 -32.17 17.46 -8.71
CA SER A 615 -31.52 16.50 -7.80
C SER A 615 -30.39 15.74 -8.50
N TYR A 616 -30.60 15.34 -9.77
CA TYR A 616 -29.55 14.66 -10.55
C TYR A 616 -28.32 15.55 -10.72
N ILE A 617 -28.47 16.78 -11.20
CA ILE A 617 -27.33 17.67 -11.47
C ILE A 617 -26.59 18.01 -10.16
N LYS A 618 -27.33 18.38 -9.11
CA LYS A 618 -26.72 18.76 -7.82
C LYS A 618 -25.96 17.61 -7.15
N ARG A 619 -26.45 16.37 -7.25
CA ARG A 619 -25.80 15.20 -6.64
C ARG A 619 -24.69 14.61 -7.51
N SER A 620 -24.91 14.49 -8.83
CA SER A 620 -23.95 13.89 -9.75
C SER A 620 -22.65 14.67 -9.87
N PHE A 621 -22.73 16.00 -9.76
CA PHE A 621 -21.60 16.93 -9.79
C PHE A 621 -21.59 17.78 -8.53
N ASP A 622 -21.58 17.12 -7.37
CA ASP A 622 -21.59 17.76 -6.05
C ASP A 622 -20.29 18.55 -5.79
N LEU A 623 -20.26 19.81 -6.25
CA LEU A 623 -19.15 20.74 -6.07
C LEU A 623 -19.10 21.33 -4.64
N GLY A 624 -20.20 21.23 -3.88
CA GLY A 624 -20.30 21.78 -2.53
C GLY A 624 -19.81 20.84 -1.43
N ARG A 625 -19.53 19.58 -1.77
CA ARG A 625 -19.12 18.57 -0.80
C ARG A 625 -17.85 18.96 -0.05
N VAL A 626 -17.93 18.88 1.27
CA VAL A 626 -16.79 19.00 2.18
C VAL A 626 -16.45 17.63 2.73
N PHE A 627 -15.21 17.19 2.47
CA PHE A 627 -14.68 15.96 3.04
C PHE A 627 -14.11 16.23 4.44
N PHE A 628 -14.13 15.21 5.30
CA PHE A 628 -13.58 15.33 6.65
C PHE A 628 -12.08 15.59 6.63
N PHE A 629 -11.62 16.49 7.48
CA PHE A 629 -10.21 16.88 7.58
C PHE A 629 -9.27 15.70 7.91
N GLN A 630 -9.77 14.67 8.63
CA GLN A 630 -8.99 13.48 8.94
C GLN A 630 -8.56 12.66 7.70
N TRP A 631 -9.27 12.80 6.58
CA TRP A 631 -9.03 12.01 5.37
C TRP A 631 -8.19 12.75 4.33
N THR A 632 -7.88 14.03 4.53
CA THR A 632 -7.11 14.81 3.54
C THR A 632 -5.64 14.42 3.55
N VAL A 633 -5.09 14.15 2.38
CA VAL A 633 -3.66 13.82 2.19
C VAL A 633 -2.82 15.09 1.99
N ASN A 634 -3.36 16.10 1.32
CA ASN A 634 -2.57 17.24 0.84
C ASN A 634 -2.54 18.44 1.78
N TRP A 635 -3.60 18.74 2.55
CA TRP A 635 -3.64 19.93 3.42
C TRP A 635 -3.61 19.61 4.93
N ARG A 636 -3.14 18.43 5.33
CA ARG A 636 -3.03 18.00 6.73
C ARG A 636 -2.14 18.90 7.60
N PHE A 637 -1.21 19.65 7.00
CA PHE A 637 -0.39 20.62 7.74
C PHE A 637 -1.13 21.91 8.13
N LEU A 638 -2.33 22.16 7.57
CA LEU A 638 -3.16 23.32 7.93
C LEU A 638 -4.06 22.99 9.14
N PRO A 639 -4.46 23.99 9.94
CA PRO A 639 -5.51 23.82 10.94
C PRO A 639 -6.86 23.45 10.31
N GLU A 640 -7.64 22.61 10.99
CA GLU A 640 -8.96 22.18 10.52
C GLU A 640 -9.92 23.35 10.29
N SER A 641 -9.85 24.39 11.13
CA SER A 641 -10.66 25.61 10.99
C SER A 641 -10.43 26.31 9.65
N LEU A 642 -9.17 26.37 9.19
CA LEU A 642 -8.83 26.97 7.90
C LEU A 642 -9.23 26.06 6.73
N PHE A 643 -9.06 24.74 6.88
CA PHE A 643 -9.43 23.78 5.86
C PHE A 643 -10.94 23.77 5.55
N LEU A 644 -11.76 23.94 6.60
CA LEU A 644 -13.22 24.00 6.49
C LEU A 644 -13.74 25.39 6.09
N ASP A 645 -12.89 26.42 6.06
CA ASP A 645 -13.28 27.79 5.72
C ASP A 645 -13.73 27.90 4.25
N PRO A 646 -14.95 28.41 3.97
CA PRO A 646 -15.41 28.68 2.61
C PRO A 646 -14.51 29.64 1.82
N HIS A 647 -13.88 30.62 2.48
CA HIS A 647 -12.97 31.56 1.83
C HIS A 647 -11.71 30.86 1.34
N PHE A 648 -11.20 29.88 2.10
CA PHE A 648 -10.06 29.07 1.68
C PHE A 648 -10.39 28.23 0.44
N HIS A 649 -11.59 27.63 0.41
CA HIS A 649 -12.07 26.92 -0.78
C HIS A 649 -12.16 27.85 -2.01
N GLY A 650 -12.74 29.05 -1.85
CA GLY A 650 -12.82 30.05 -2.91
C GLY A 650 -11.44 30.50 -3.40
N ALA A 651 -10.49 30.74 -2.48
CA ALA A 651 -9.12 31.11 -2.80
C ALA A 651 -8.39 30.02 -3.61
N LEU A 652 -8.56 28.75 -3.24
CA LEU A 652 -8.02 27.61 -3.99
C LEU A 652 -8.57 27.54 -5.42
N LEU A 653 -9.88 27.77 -5.60
CA LEU A 653 -10.51 27.79 -6.91
C LEU A 653 -9.98 28.94 -7.79
N VAL A 654 -9.90 30.16 -7.25
CA VAL A 654 -9.33 31.31 -7.95
C VAL A 654 -7.85 31.06 -8.29
N GLY A 655 -7.08 30.50 -7.34
CA GLY A 655 -5.69 30.11 -7.55
C GLY A 655 -5.53 29.07 -8.66
N HIS A 656 -6.38 28.04 -8.67
CA HIS A 656 -6.41 27.01 -9.71
C HIS A 656 -6.64 27.60 -11.09
N VAL A 657 -7.71 28.37 -11.27
CA VAL A 657 -8.08 28.96 -12.56
C VAL A 657 -6.99 29.94 -13.04
N THR A 658 -6.48 30.77 -12.14
CA THR A 658 -5.44 31.75 -12.47
C THR A 658 -4.13 31.07 -12.87
N PHE A 659 -3.66 30.10 -12.07
CA PHE A 659 -2.43 29.39 -12.37
C PHE A 659 -2.56 28.56 -13.64
N LEU A 660 -3.69 27.88 -13.84
CA LEU A 660 -3.98 27.13 -15.07
C LEU A 660 -3.98 28.05 -16.30
N ALA A 661 -4.60 29.23 -16.23
CA ALA A 661 -4.62 30.17 -17.33
C ALA A 661 -3.21 30.68 -17.68
N ILE A 662 -2.42 31.09 -16.67
CA ILE A 662 -1.03 31.53 -16.86
C ILE A 662 -0.17 30.40 -17.41
N PHE A 663 -0.33 29.19 -16.87
CA PHE A 663 0.42 28.02 -17.31
C PHE A 663 0.03 27.69 -18.75
N ALA A 664 -1.25 27.54 -19.08
CA ALA A 664 -1.72 27.29 -20.45
C ALA A 664 -1.19 28.33 -21.44
N TRP A 665 -1.26 29.62 -21.09
CA TRP A 665 -0.76 30.73 -21.91
C TRP A 665 0.73 30.60 -22.26
N LYS A 666 1.57 30.16 -21.31
CA LYS A 666 3.04 30.09 -21.46
C LYS A 666 3.58 28.71 -21.83
N MET A 667 2.83 27.66 -21.54
CA MET A 667 3.32 26.28 -21.46
C MET A 667 2.72 25.35 -22.50
N TRP A 668 1.47 25.57 -22.90
CA TRP A 668 0.80 24.70 -23.85
C TRP A 668 1.14 25.13 -25.27
N PHE A 669 1.31 24.14 -26.16
CA PHE A 669 1.55 24.32 -27.60
C PHE A 669 2.76 25.21 -27.89
N ARG A 670 3.86 24.94 -27.20
CA ARG A 670 5.06 25.79 -27.20
C ARG A 670 5.82 25.76 -28.50
N SER A 671 5.77 24.65 -29.24
CA SER A 671 6.34 24.60 -30.57
C SER A 671 5.72 25.62 -31.51
N ASP A 672 4.45 25.97 -31.28
CA ASP A 672 3.71 26.93 -32.08
C ASP A 672 3.83 28.35 -31.52
N GLY A 673 4.83 28.58 -30.66
CA GLY A 673 5.09 29.83 -29.94
C GLY A 673 4.19 30.08 -28.72
N GLY A 674 3.50 29.04 -28.26
CA GLY A 674 2.59 29.08 -27.11
C GLY A 674 1.13 29.29 -27.52
N LEU A 675 0.22 29.03 -26.59
CA LEU A 675 -1.23 29.09 -26.81
C LEU A 675 -1.72 30.38 -27.52
N PRO A 676 -1.27 31.60 -27.18
CA PRO A 676 -1.73 32.82 -27.86
C PRO A 676 -1.31 32.89 -29.33
N LEU A 677 -0.09 32.44 -29.63
CA LEU A 677 0.40 32.45 -31.02
C LEU A 677 -0.28 31.35 -31.83
N ALA A 678 -0.52 30.18 -31.24
CA ALA A 678 -1.31 29.11 -31.85
C ALA A 678 -2.73 29.58 -32.19
N LEU A 679 -3.41 30.29 -31.28
CA LEU A 679 -4.73 30.87 -31.51
C LEU A 679 -4.71 31.98 -32.57
N LYS A 680 -3.71 32.86 -32.55
CA LYS A 680 -3.54 33.90 -33.57
C LYS A 680 -3.29 33.29 -34.96
N PHE A 681 -2.52 32.21 -35.02
CA PHE A 681 -2.26 31.47 -36.26
C PHE A 681 -3.54 30.82 -36.77
N LEU A 682 -4.31 30.17 -35.91
CA LEU A 682 -5.63 29.62 -36.25
C LEU A 682 -6.55 30.70 -36.86
N TRP A 683 -6.64 31.87 -36.22
CA TRP A 683 -7.49 32.97 -36.67
C TRP A 683 -7.08 33.52 -38.04
N ASN A 684 -5.78 33.62 -38.31
CA ASN A 684 -5.26 34.25 -39.53
C ASN A 684 -5.09 33.28 -40.70
N ASN A 685 -4.70 32.02 -40.43
CA ASN A 685 -4.23 31.07 -41.44
C ASN A 685 -5.04 29.77 -41.49
N GLY A 686 -6.03 29.57 -40.60
CA GLY A 686 -6.82 28.36 -40.52
C GLY A 686 -6.15 27.22 -39.74
N ILE A 687 -6.60 25.98 -39.99
CA ILE A 687 -6.21 24.79 -39.21
C ILE A 687 -4.73 24.46 -39.41
N GLN A 688 -4.02 24.15 -38.31
CA GLN A 688 -2.64 23.69 -38.36
C GLN A 688 -2.51 22.26 -38.90
N THR A 689 -1.52 22.00 -39.75
CA THR A 689 -1.32 20.70 -40.40
C THR A 689 -0.48 19.70 -39.59
N HIS A 690 0.23 20.13 -38.54
CA HIS A 690 1.18 19.26 -37.82
C HIS A 690 0.71 18.94 -36.38
N PHE A 691 0.06 17.79 -36.19
CA PHE A 691 -0.41 17.31 -34.89
C PHE A 691 0.72 16.74 -34.03
N ARG A 692 1.10 17.46 -32.96
CA ARG A 692 2.18 17.05 -32.03
C ARG A 692 1.63 16.33 -30.80
N ARG A 693 1.66 15.00 -30.87
CA ARG A 693 1.17 14.09 -29.81
C ARG A 693 1.74 14.39 -28.43
N ALA A 694 3.05 14.64 -28.32
CA ALA A 694 3.70 14.89 -27.02
C ALA A 694 3.20 16.17 -26.33
N GLU A 695 2.91 17.23 -27.09
CA GLU A 695 2.40 18.48 -26.52
C GLU A 695 0.97 18.35 -26.02
N VAL A 696 0.14 17.56 -26.72
CA VAL A 696 -1.22 17.23 -26.28
C VAL A 696 -1.16 16.45 -24.96
N ILE A 697 -0.33 15.40 -24.87
CA ILE A 697 -0.16 14.64 -23.63
C ILE A 697 0.29 15.56 -22.49
N PHE A 698 1.29 16.40 -22.75
CA PHE A 698 1.81 17.36 -21.76
C PHE A 698 0.72 18.34 -21.29
N ALA A 699 -0.10 18.89 -22.20
CA ALA A 699 -1.19 19.78 -21.85
C ALA A 699 -2.23 19.11 -20.94
N PHE A 700 -2.64 17.88 -21.28
CA PHE A 700 -3.61 17.12 -20.48
C PHE A 700 -3.06 16.79 -19.09
N PHE A 701 -1.83 16.27 -19.01
CA PHE A 701 -1.24 15.85 -17.73
C PHE A 701 -0.92 17.04 -16.82
N THR A 702 -0.48 18.17 -17.38
CA THR A 702 -0.26 19.39 -16.59
C THR A 702 -1.57 20.04 -16.12
N ALA A 703 -2.63 20.04 -16.94
CA ALA A 703 -3.96 20.50 -16.51
C ALA A 703 -4.45 19.75 -15.26
N ASN A 704 -4.33 18.42 -15.29
CA ASN A 704 -4.72 17.57 -14.17
C ASN A 704 -3.82 17.75 -12.95
N LEU A 705 -2.49 17.80 -13.11
CA LEU A 705 -1.58 18.03 -11.98
C LEU A 705 -1.86 19.37 -11.28
N ILE A 706 -2.15 20.44 -12.04
CA ILE A 706 -2.57 21.72 -11.49
C ILE A 706 -3.90 21.58 -10.74
N GLY A 707 -4.87 20.83 -11.30
CA GLY A 707 -6.11 20.48 -10.60
C GLY A 707 -5.89 19.78 -9.26
N ILE A 708 -5.06 18.74 -9.25
CA ILE A 708 -4.69 17.99 -8.04
C ILE A 708 -4.02 18.90 -7.00
N THR A 709 -3.08 19.75 -7.43
CA THR A 709 -2.31 20.63 -6.52
C THR A 709 -3.19 21.62 -5.77
N PHE A 710 -4.21 22.18 -6.45
CA PHE A 710 -5.15 23.14 -5.87
C PHE A 710 -6.43 22.51 -5.30
N SER A 711 -6.57 21.19 -5.38
CA SER A 711 -7.72 20.50 -4.81
C SER A 711 -7.75 20.69 -3.29
N ARG A 712 -8.92 21.01 -2.72
CA ARG A 712 -9.04 21.23 -1.28
C ARG A 712 -8.87 19.95 -0.46
N SER A 713 -9.33 18.80 -0.96
CA SER A 713 -9.16 17.53 -0.26
C SER A 713 -8.75 16.45 -1.24
N LEU A 714 -7.69 15.73 -0.89
CA LEU A 714 -7.28 14.53 -1.58
C LEU A 714 -7.47 13.33 -0.66
N HIS A 715 -8.24 12.34 -1.13
CA HIS A 715 -8.33 11.04 -0.50
C HIS A 715 -7.45 10.03 -1.21
N TYR A 716 -7.08 8.98 -0.50
CA TYR A 716 -6.11 7.98 -0.93
C TYR A 716 -6.42 7.30 -2.27
N GLN A 717 -7.68 7.14 -2.64
CA GLN A 717 -8.10 6.62 -3.95
C GLN A 717 -7.79 7.57 -5.12
N PHE A 718 -7.69 8.88 -4.88
CA PHE A 718 -7.44 9.89 -5.91
C PHE A 718 -6.01 9.84 -6.44
N TYR A 719 -5.12 9.06 -5.82
CA TYR A 719 -3.79 8.82 -6.38
C TYR A 719 -3.83 8.22 -7.79
N SER A 720 -4.84 7.37 -8.05
CA SER A 720 -5.12 6.81 -9.37
C SER A 720 -5.37 7.87 -10.46
N TRP A 721 -5.78 9.09 -10.09
CA TRP A 721 -6.11 10.16 -11.04
C TRP A 721 -4.89 10.68 -11.80
N TYR A 722 -3.68 10.51 -11.26
CA TYR A 722 -2.50 11.14 -11.84
C TYR A 722 -1.20 10.32 -11.72
N TYR A 723 -1.16 9.22 -10.97
CA TYR A 723 0.01 8.35 -10.84
C TYR A 723 0.70 8.04 -12.18
N HIS A 724 -0.05 7.51 -13.16
CA HIS A 724 0.47 7.12 -14.47
C HIS A 724 0.96 8.31 -15.33
N GLN A 725 0.72 9.54 -14.90
CA GLN A 725 1.12 10.76 -15.61
C GLN A 725 2.46 11.30 -15.10
N LEU A 726 2.81 11.01 -13.84
CA LEU A 726 4.01 11.54 -13.20
C LEU A 726 5.31 11.09 -13.89
N PRO A 727 5.49 9.79 -14.24
CA PRO A 727 6.70 9.37 -14.95
C PRO A 727 6.81 10.06 -16.31
N TYR A 728 5.70 10.22 -17.03
CA TYR A 728 5.70 10.98 -18.29
C TYR A 728 6.20 12.41 -18.09
N LEU A 729 5.61 13.16 -17.15
CA LEU A 729 5.97 14.57 -16.91
C LEU A 729 7.44 14.77 -16.52
N LEU A 730 8.05 13.80 -15.83
CA LEU A 730 9.47 13.88 -15.45
C LEU A 730 10.43 13.45 -16.57
N PHE A 731 10.01 12.56 -17.46
CA PHE A 731 10.87 11.95 -18.49
C PHE A 731 10.55 12.37 -19.93
N TRP A 732 9.54 13.22 -20.16
CA TRP A 732 9.10 13.63 -21.50
C TRP A 732 10.18 14.30 -22.37
N ASN A 733 11.19 14.91 -21.76
CA ASN A 733 12.27 15.62 -22.43
C ASN A 733 13.54 14.78 -22.62
N TRP A 734 13.39 13.48 -22.88
CA TRP A 734 14.50 12.56 -23.03
C TRP A 734 15.22 12.72 -24.39
N ILE A 735 16.53 13.02 -24.38
CA ILE A 735 17.30 13.36 -25.60
C ILE A 735 18.51 12.40 -25.80
N VAL A 736 18.60 11.32 -25.03
CA VAL A 736 19.77 10.41 -25.09
C VAL A 736 19.80 9.64 -26.41
N LYS A 737 20.88 9.81 -27.18
CA LYS A 737 21.16 9.06 -28.42
C LYS A 737 22.22 7.98 -28.22
N ASP A 738 23.23 8.23 -27.39
CA ASP A 738 24.30 7.28 -27.09
C ASP A 738 24.34 6.90 -25.60
N PRO A 739 24.75 5.66 -25.25
CA PRO A 739 24.84 5.21 -23.85
C PRO A 739 25.74 6.06 -22.95
N LYS A 740 26.69 6.80 -23.52
CA LYS A 740 27.59 7.68 -22.76
C LYS A 740 26.88 8.94 -22.24
N ASP A 741 25.80 9.36 -22.91
CA ASP A 741 25.06 10.58 -22.59
C ASP A 741 23.93 10.34 -21.57
N ILE A 742 23.84 9.12 -21.02
CA ILE A 742 22.79 8.76 -20.06
C ILE A 742 22.92 9.65 -18.81
N PRO A 743 21.90 10.46 -18.48
CA PRO A 743 21.99 11.43 -17.38
C PRO A 743 21.66 10.76 -16.05
N TRP A 744 22.52 9.86 -15.56
CA TRP A 744 22.31 9.07 -14.34
C TRP A 744 21.88 9.89 -13.13
N ARG A 745 22.50 11.05 -12.91
CA ARG A 745 22.14 11.98 -11.83
C ARG A 745 20.72 12.52 -11.97
N SER A 746 20.30 12.87 -13.19
CA SER A 746 18.95 13.36 -13.46
C SER A 746 17.90 12.26 -13.23
N ILE A 747 18.19 11.04 -13.71
CA ILE A 747 17.34 9.87 -13.50
C ILE A 747 17.14 9.61 -12.00
N PHE A 748 18.24 9.60 -11.24
CA PHE A 748 18.21 9.38 -9.79
C PHE A 748 17.25 10.34 -9.08
N TRP A 749 17.37 11.65 -9.32
CA TRP A 749 16.49 12.65 -8.70
C TRP A 749 15.02 12.53 -9.15
N LYS A 750 14.76 12.22 -10.42
CA LYS A 750 13.39 12.00 -10.92
C LYS A 750 12.74 10.79 -10.27
N VAL A 751 13.46 9.68 -10.16
CA VAL A 751 12.98 8.48 -9.47
C VAL A 751 12.76 8.77 -7.98
N LEU A 752 13.65 9.52 -7.33
CA LEU A 752 13.47 9.93 -5.95
C LEU A 752 12.21 10.78 -5.73
N VAL A 753 11.89 11.68 -6.66
CA VAL A 753 10.63 12.46 -6.63
C VAL A 753 9.41 11.54 -6.73
N LEU A 754 9.42 10.55 -7.64
CA LEU A 754 8.32 9.59 -7.78
C LEU A 754 8.14 8.74 -6.52
N LEU A 755 9.23 8.21 -5.97
CA LEU A 755 9.21 7.45 -4.72
C LEU A 755 8.75 8.32 -3.53
N GLY A 756 9.16 9.59 -3.49
CA GLY A 756 8.68 10.54 -2.49
C GLY A 756 7.17 10.74 -2.56
N VAL A 757 6.60 10.83 -3.76
CA VAL A 757 5.14 10.90 -3.94
C VAL A 757 4.49 9.60 -3.46
N GLU A 758 5.01 8.44 -3.85
CA GLU A 758 4.50 7.13 -3.41
C GLU A 758 4.50 7.01 -1.88
N VAL A 759 5.57 7.44 -1.21
CA VAL A 759 5.66 7.47 0.26
C VAL A 759 4.58 8.38 0.86
N CYS A 760 4.40 9.60 0.33
CA CYS A 760 3.39 10.52 0.83
C CYS A 760 1.97 9.94 0.75
N TRP A 761 1.67 9.18 -0.31
CA TRP A 761 0.39 8.50 -0.42
C TRP A 761 0.27 7.31 0.53
N ASN A 762 1.32 6.52 0.74
CA ASN A 762 1.23 5.32 1.58
C ASN A 762 1.19 5.59 3.10
N VAL A 763 1.45 6.83 3.54
CA VAL A 763 1.33 7.17 4.96
C VAL A 763 -0.13 7.37 5.37
N TYR A 764 -0.59 6.50 6.28
CA TYR A 764 -1.94 6.45 6.79
C TYR A 764 -1.97 6.43 8.33
N PRO A 765 -2.73 7.32 8.99
CA PRO A 765 -3.33 8.54 8.45
C PRO A 765 -2.24 9.53 8.00
N SER A 766 -2.61 10.53 7.19
CA SER A 766 -1.66 11.54 6.72
C SER A 766 -1.11 12.36 7.89
N THR A 767 0.13 12.81 7.75
CA THR A 767 0.85 13.61 8.75
C THR A 767 1.19 14.99 8.19
N VAL A 768 1.60 15.91 9.06
CA VAL A 768 2.06 17.26 8.68
C VAL A 768 3.20 17.17 7.67
N TRP A 769 4.19 16.32 7.91
CA TRP A 769 5.34 16.18 7.03
C TRP A 769 4.93 15.58 5.67
N SER A 770 4.03 14.58 5.65
CA SER A 770 3.68 13.87 4.41
C SER A 770 2.88 14.76 3.48
N SER A 771 2.00 15.54 4.07
CA SER A 771 1.18 16.54 3.41
C SER A 771 2.03 17.70 2.88
N ALA A 772 2.93 18.26 3.68
CA ALA A 772 3.83 19.33 3.23
C ALA A 772 4.79 18.85 2.13
N LEU A 773 5.37 17.65 2.28
CA LEU A 773 6.26 17.04 1.30
C LEU A 773 5.54 16.80 -0.03
N LEU A 774 4.27 16.34 -0.01
CA LEU A 774 3.49 16.15 -1.23
C LEU A 774 3.37 17.45 -2.05
N HIS A 775 3.08 18.57 -1.39
CA HIS A 775 3.02 19.88 -2.06
C HIS A 775 4.39 20.30 -2.62
N VAL A 776 5.46 20.13 -1.86
CA VAL A 776 6.83 20.42 -2.32
C VAL A 776 7.15 19.61 -3.58
N LEU A 777 6.83 18.31 -3.59
CA LEU A 777 7.07 17.44 -4.74
C LEU A 777 6.22 17.84 -5.96
N HIS A 778 4.94 18.20 -5.78
CA HIS A 778 4.11 18.73 -6.87
C HIS A 778 4.69 20.03 -7.44
N VAL A 779 5.14 20.95 -6.58
CA VAL A 779 5.81 22.18 -7.02
C VAL A 779 7.09 21.88 -7.79
N ILE A 780 7.92 20.94 -7.32
CA ILE A 780 9.13 20.51 -8.03
C ILE A 780 8.80 20.02 -9.45
N ILE A 781 7.75 19.19 -9.60
CA ILE A 781 7.34 18.66 -10.92
C ILE A 781 6.84 19.79 -11.83
N LEU A 782 6.06 20.75 -11.31
CA LEU A 782 5.59 21.90 -12.08
C LEU A 782 6.73 22.84 -12.49
N VAL A 783 7.66 23.14 -11.56
CA VAL A 783 8.85 23.97 -11.84
C VAL A 783 9.76 23.27 -12.85
N TYR A 784 9.97 21.96 -12.71
CA TYR A 784 10.70 21.14 -13.67
C TYR A 784 10.07 21.21 -15.06
N SER A 785 8.74 21.12 -15.14
CA SER A 785 7.99 21.25 -16.40
C SER A 785 8.20 22.63 -17.06
N ILE A 786 8.32 23.69 -16.25
CA ILE A 786 8.66 25.05 -16.72
C ILE A 786 10.08 25.10 -17.28
N HIS A 787 11.05 24.53 -16.56
CA HIS A 787 12.49 24.58 -16.90
C HIS A 787 12.84 23.73 -18.11
N THR A 788 12.19 22.59 -18.29
CA THR A 788 12.38 21.68 -19.42
C THR A 788 11.67 22.13 -20.69
N ARG A 789 11.39 23.43 -20.79
CA ARG A 789 10.87 24.06 -22.00
C ARG A 789 11.74 23.66 -23.18
N LEU A 790 11.12 22.98 -24.16
CA LEU A 790 11.75 22.75 -25.45
C LEU A 790 12.20 24.12 -26.01
N PRO A 791 13.49 24.28 -26.38
CA PRO A 791 13.89 25.45 -27.13
C PRO A 791 13.04 25.50 -28.40
N VAL A 792 12.57 26.70 -28.75
CA VAL A 792 11.96 26.94 -30.06
C VAL A 792 13.00 26.48 -31.06
N ALA A 793 12.78 25.34 -31.72
CA ALA A 793 13.69 24.88 -32.74
C ALA A 793 13.86 26.02 -33.73
N ASP A 794 15.12 26.44 -33.90
CA ASP A 794 15.61 27.45 -34.81
C ASP A 794 14.80 27.49 -36.11
N LEU A 795 13.88 28.45 -36.21
CA LEU A 795 13.37 28.94 -37.50
C LEU A 795 14.49 29.59 -38.34
N THR A 796 15.71 29.65 -37.81
CA THR A 796 16.97 30.07 -38.45
C THR A 796 17.68 28.93 -39.17
N LYS A 797 17.44 27.65 -38.84
CA LYS A 797 18.07 26.53 -39.59
C LYS A 797 17.41 26.22 -40.94
N VAL A 798 16.32 26.91 -41.26
CA VAL A 798 15.76 26.91 -42.62
C VAL A 798 16.57 27.81 -43.56
N SER A 799 17.52 28.63 -43.06
CA SER A 799 18.45 29.37 -43.94
C SER A 799 19.67 28.57 -44.37
N GLU A 800 19.91 27.38 -43.80
CA GLU A 800 20.94 26.43 -44.32
C GLU A 800 20.39 25.56 -45.46
N LEU A 801 19.11 25.74 -45.83
CA LEU A 801 18.50 25.16 -47.05
C LEU A 801 18.53 26.13 -48.24
N ASP A 802 18.93 27.39 -48.04
CA ASP A 802 19.23 28.30 -49.16
C ASP A 802 20.53 27.86 -49.87
N ASP A 803 21.44 27.14 -49.18
CA ASP A 803 22.64 26.55 -49.79
C ASP A 803 22.34 25.28 -50.64
N LEU A 804 21.12 24.74 -50.54
CA LEU A 804 20.64 23.64 -51.38
C LEU A 804 19.97 24.14 -52.68
N GLU A 805 19.52 25.41 -52.71
CA GLU A 805 19.07 26.08 -53.94
C GLU A 805 20.26 26.44 -54.85
N ASP A 806 21.44 26.72 -54.28
CA ASP A 806 22.69 26.92 -55.03
C ASP A 806 23.31 25.60 -55.53
N PHE A 807 23.06 24.47 -54.87
CA PHE A 807 23.52 23.14 -55.33
C PHE A 807 22.58 22.51 -56.37
N LEU A 808 21.29 22.82 -56.32
CA LEU A 808 20.28 22.30 -57.25
C LEU A 808 20.05 23.20 -58.48
N SER A 809 20.83 24.27 -58.62
CA SER A 809 20.82 25.16 -59.79
C SER A 809 22.04 24.97 -60.71
N SER A 810 22.95 24.04 -60.40
CA SER A 810 24.19 23.85 -61.18
C SER A 810 24.24 22.63 -62.10
N ASP A 811 23.35 21.65 -62.02
CA ASP A 811 23.45 20.44 -62.86
C ASP A 811 22.13 20.14 -63.58
N GLU A 812 21.88 20.88 -64.67
CA GLU A 812 21.15 20.36 -65.84
C GLU A 812 22.17 19.62 -66.70
N GLU A 813 22.31 18.29 -66.55
CA GLU A 813 22.68 17.36 -67.63
C GLU A 813 22.67 15.90 -67.13
N GLU A 814 22.22 15.00 -68.02
CA GLU A 814 22.27 13.52 -67.98
C GLU A 814 21.15 12.76 -67.24
N GLU A 815 20.05 12.56 -67.98
CA GLU A 815 19.36 11.27 -68.05
C GLU A 815 20.35 10.17 -68.53
N ASP A 816 20.49 9.09 -67.75
CA ASP A 816 20.84 7.70 -68.13
C ASP A 816 21.79 7.02 -67.13
N ALA A 817 21.24 6.50 -66.02
CA ALA A 817 21.85 5.39 -65.25
C ALA A 817 20.83 4.78 -64.27
N LEU A 818 19.82 4.09 -64.83
CA LEU A 818 19.11 3.02 -64.13
C LEU A 818 19.89 1.72 -64.38
N GLU A 819 20.56 1.20 -63.34
CA GLU A 819 20.75 -0.25 -63.07
C GLU A 819 21.86 -0.44 -62.02
N GLU A 820 21.47 -0.54 -60.76
CA GLU A 820 21.96 -1.46 -59.73
C GLU A 820 21.45 -0.94 -58.38
N TRP A 821 21.35 -1.82 -57.38
CA TRP A 821 20.80 -1.59 -56.03
C TRP A 821 19.28 -1.84 -55.87
N ASP A 822 18.83 -3.00 -56.37
CA ASP A 822 17.79 -3.77 -55.67
C ASP A 822 18.43 -4.47 -54.45
N ASP A 823 17.99 -4.07 -53.24
CA ASP A 823 17.78 -4.93 -52.06
C ASP A 823 17.75 -4.10 -50.76
N VAL A 824 16.63 -3.42 -50.46
CA VAL A 824 16.10 -3.27 -49.08
C VAL A 824 14.59 -3.01 -49.13
N ASP A 825 13.80 -4.03 -48.75
CA ASP A 825 12.35 -3.99 -48.58
C ASP A 825 11.87 -2.90 -47.58
N TYR A 826 11.05 -1.96 -48.08
CA TYR A 826 10.10 -1.18 -47.29
C TYR A 826 8.73 -1.15 -48.00
N ALA A 827 7.85 -2.06 -47.63
CA ALA A 827 6.41 -2.08 -47.89
C ALA A 827 5.74 -2.60 -46.61
N GLU A 828 4.58 -2.21 -46.10
CA GLU A 828 3.43 -1.34 -46.39
C GLU A 828 2.76 -1.16 -44.99
N GLU A 829 1.95 -0.16 -44.65
CA GLU A 829 0.62 0.12 -45.17
C GLU A 829 0.23 1.57 -44.83
N ARG A 830 -0.11 2.35 -45.86
CA ARG A 830 -0.95 3.56 -45.77
C ARG A 830 -2.37 3.17 -46.15
N HIS A 831 -3.35 3.59 -45.34
CA HIS A 831 -4.72 3.77 -45.82
C HIS A 831 -5.16 5.19 -45.47
N ASP A 832 -5.01 6.09 -46.45
CA ASP A 832 -5.58 7.44 -46.42
C ASP A 832 -6.98 7.42 -47.06
N TYR A 833 -7.97 7.91 -46.31
CA TYR A 833 -9.31 8.22 -46.83
C TYR A 833 -9.35 9.69 -47.24
N VAL A 834 -9.51 9.94 -48.55
CA VAL A 834 -9.67 11.29 -49.13
C VAL A 834 -11.16 11.60 -49.29
N PRO A 835 -11.73 12.64 -48.66
CA PRO A 835 -13.09 13.07 -48.96
C PRO A 835 -13.11 13.90 -50.27
N PRO A 836 -14.14 13.72 -51.13
CA PRO A 836 -14.23 14.40 -52.42
C PRO A 836 -14.90 15.76 -52.27
N ASN A 837 -14.18 16.83 -52.63
CA ASN A 837 -14.65 18.09 -53.23
C ASN A 837 -13.73 19.25 -52.82
N LEU A 838 -12.73 19.54 -53.65
CA LEU A 838 -12.12 20.88 -53.67
C LEU A 838 -11.64 21.28 -55.06
N ASP A 839 -12.45 21.01 -56.09
CA ASP A 839 -12.36 21.73 -57.35
C ASP A 839 -13.16 23.02 -57.22
N LYS A 840 -12.48 24.11 -56.83
CA LYS A 840 -12.62 25.46 -57.41
C LYS A 840 -11.78 26.51 -56.65
N ALA A 841 -10.85 27.10 -57.41
CA ALA A 841 -10.37 28.50 -57.36
C ALA A 841 -9.25 28.92 -56.37
N MET A 842 -7.98 28.78 -56.79
CA MET A 842 -7.05 29.87 -57.18
C MET A 842 -5.66 29.31 -57.57
N PRO A 843 -4.93 29.90 -58.55
CA PRO A 843 -3.69 29.33 -59.05
C PRO A 843 -2.56 29.42 -58.01
N LYS A 844 -2.00 28.25 -57.65
CA LYS A 844 -0.96 28.02 -56.62
C LYS A 844 0.28 28.93 -56.71
N LYS A 845 0.56 29.55 -57.87
CA LYS A 845 1.72 30.45 -58.07
C LYS A 845 1.59 31.82 -57.38
N LYS A 846 0.41 32.44 -57.31
CA LYS A 846 0.24 33.78 -56.69
C LYS A 846 0.19 33.77 -55.17
N PHE A 847 -0.19 32.64 -54.56
CA PHE A 847 -0.21 32.48 -53.10
C PHE A 847 1.21 32.39 -52.51
N GLY A 848 2.12 31.70 -53.21
CA GLY A 848 3.53 31.58 -52.80
C GLY A 848 4.28 32.91 -52.78
N GLU A 849 4.04 33.80 -53.75
CA GLU A 849 4.70 35.12 -53.80
C GLU A 849 4.19 36.09 -52.74
N LYS A 850 2.88 36.09 -52.47
CA LYS A 850 2.29 36.93 -51.42
C LYS A 850 2.70 36.44 -50.03
N PHE A 851 2.71 35.13 -49.82
CA PHE A 851 3.21 34.50 -48.59
C PHE A 851 4.71 34.78 -48.38
N ARG A 852 5.55 34.67 -49.43
CA ARG A 852 6.98 35.06 -49.38
C ARG A 852 7.17 36.54 -49.05
N LYS A 853 6.37 37.44 -49.63
CA LYS A 853 6.42 38.88 -49.33
C LYS A 853 5.99 39.20 -47.90
N ASP A 854 4.94 38.54 -47.40
CA ASP A 854 4.42 38.76 -46.06
C ASP A 854 5.36 38.18 -44.99
N VAL A 855 6.01 37.04 -45.26
CA VAL A 855 7.08 36.47 -44.42
C VAL A 855 8.32 37.37 -44.43
N LYS A 856 8.82 37.82 -45.59
CA LYS A 856 9.94 38.79 -45.64
C LYS A 856 9.64 40.11 -44.92
N ARG A 857 8.39 40.59 -44.98
CA ARG A 857 7.95 41.81 -44.28
C ARG A 857 7.86 41.62 -42.75
N LEU A 858 7.39 40.46 -42.29
CA LEU A 858 7.28 40.13 -40.85
C LEU A 858 8.64 39.83 -40.20
N TYR A 859 9.55 39.17 -40.91
CA TYR A 859 10.88 38.82 -40.40
C TYR A 859 11.93 39.92 -40.60
N GLY A 860 11.80 40.78 -41.63
CA GLY A 860 12.68 41.94 -41.84
C GLY A 860 12.57 43.00 -40.72
N HIS A 861 11.43 43.10 -40.05
CA HIS A 861 11.27 44.00 -38.90
C HIS A 861 11.91 43.47 -37.60
N ARG A 862 12.14 42.15 -37.48
CA ARG A 862 12.77 41.53 -36.31
C ARG A 862 14.29 41.67 -36.30
N LEU A 863 14.94 41.71 -37.47
CA LEU A 863 16.39 41.95 -37.57
C LEU A 863 16.78 43.38 -37.15
N LYS A 864 15.91 44.39 -37.37
CA LYS A 864 16.16 45.77 -36.91
C LYS A 864 15.88 45.99 -35.41
N ALA A 865 15.07 45.13 -34.78
CA ALA A 865 14.73 45.25 -33.36
C ALA A 865 15.67 44.43 -32.45
N SER A 866 16.42 43.46 -32.99
CA SER A 866 17.45 42.71 -32.25
C SER A 866 18.84 43.36 -32.29
N ALA A 867 19.00 44.47 -33.03
CA ALA A 867 20.23 45.25 -33.14
C ALA A 867 20.16 46.61 -32.39
N LYS A 868 19.22 46.77 -31.46
CA LYS A 868 19.10 47.94 -30.57
C LYS A 868 18.82 47.52 -29.14
#